data_AF-A0A2G6SZ71-F1
#
_entry.id   AF-A0A2G6SZ71-F1
#
_cell.length_a   1.000
_cell.length_b   1.000
_cell.length_c   1.000
_cell.angle_alpha   90.00
_cell.angle_beta   90.00
_cell.angle_gamma   90.00
#
_symmetry.space_group_name_H-M   'P 1'
#
loop_
_entity.id
_entity.type
_entity.pdbx_description
1 polymer ?
#
loop_
_entity_poly.entity_id
_entity_poly.type
_entity_poly.pdbx_seq_one_letter_code
_entity_poly.pdbx_strand_id
1 'polypeptide(L)'
;MSQTNFLIGRGELLTHDIKGPKRMPGKVEVYSFAQAVQRLTPQFSTTAAALDTLPSHACPGDFGVARLTMNPSYIARSFFPTAMLRTVGLESVGSRTVKVTPGGWTKKGEPQECTTTELFVAGKRLAFRHLNEWTRQIEPESDEALDLAHIEQFSAFTPRERIADYGSPKDRFFEVGIHLLPDESRLFVQQAFVKYAKEVSVKVHSDLGFTAGNLWFVPVEGKHDHIERLAEFVFVRVIRPVPKLRGMRPVHRTGEVTVGCSLPTEQPLSSEPKVAILDGGLPKQHAIGPWLRSYRVLDENAQDDPGGLEHGLAVSSAFLFGPIQPNGAASRPFAYVDHLRVLDKDADTEDPLELYRTLGFVEQVLLSRQYQFINLSLGPDLPIEDTDVHAWTSVIDDLLSDGDTLMTVAIGNNGQMDRASGNARVQVPSDCVNALAVGAANDTEATWARAPYSAVGPGRSPGVIKPDLMAFGGNAGNYFHVLSPGKKAALSPQLGTSFASPYLLRSAVGIRSILGAELSPLAIKALLVHAADAATHDKLEVGWGKVPEDLMSIITCPEGVARVVYQGELKPGKYLRASLPLPVGGLKGSIRLKATFCYASPTDPQDAAAYTRAGLEVVFRPSDEKIKDGKANADTKSFFDMKKYATEEERRSDMGKWETVLHSAKNMRGSTLKNPVFDIHYNAREAGHKANGAEKIRYALIITVEAPKHADLYNEILRAYAKTLVPIQPQVSLPIRIR
;
A
#
# COMPACT_ATOMS: atom_id res chain seq x y z
N MET A 1 4.91 30.68 -32.57
CA MET A 1 5.03 30.23 -31.17
C MET A 1 4.96 28.72 -31.18
N SER A 2 5.92 28.00 -30.62
CA SER A 2 5.82 26.54 -30.55
C SER A 2 4.67 26.17 -29.58
N GLN A 3 3.75 25.33 -30.05
CA GLN A 3 2.68 24.79 -29.24
C GLN A 3 3.29 23.92 -28.13
N THR A 4 2.85 24.09 -26.88
CA THR A 4 3.32 23.27 -25.76
C THR A 4 2.85 21.83 -25.94
N ASN A 5 3.79 20.87 -25.93
CA ASN A 5 3.47 19.45 -26.01
C ASN A 5 3.07 18.93 -24.63
N PHE A 6 1.79 18.70 -24.40
CA PHE A 6 1.27 18.06 -23.19
C PHE A 6 1.40 16.54 -23.25
N LEU A 7 0.77 15.81 -22.32
CA LEU A 7 0.71 14.35 -22.33
C LEU A 7 -0.11 13.85 -23.52
N ILE A 8 0.28 12.71 -24.11
CA ILE A 8 -0.53 12.01 -25.10
C ILE A 8 -1.49 11.08 -24.35
N GLY A 9 -2.80 11.29 -24.50
CA GLY A 9 -3.85 10.47 -23.92
C GLY A 9 -4.36 9.39 -24.88
N ARG A 10 -5.35 8.62 -24.39
CA ARG A 10 -6.02 7.53 -25.13
C ARG A 10 -5.10 6.36 -25.51
N GLY A 11 -4.03 6.13 -24.75
CA GLY A 11 -3.14 5.00 -24.96
C GLY A 11 -3.88 3.66 -24.82
N GLU A 12 -4.92 3.59 -23.99
CA GLU A 12 -5.77 2.41 -23.82
C GLU A 12 -6.46 1.96 -25.11
N LEU A 13 -6.67 2.85 -26.08
CA LEU A 13 -7.20 2.49 -27.41
C LEU A 13 -6.17 1.73 -28.27
N LEU A 14 -4.91 1.68 -27.85
CA LEU A 14 -3.86 0.84 -28.45
C LEU A 14 -3.73 -0.52 -27.76
N THR A 15 -4.69 -0.88 -26.91
CA THR A 15 -4.71 -2.15 -26.19
C THR A 15 -5.71 -3.13 -26.77
N HIS A 16 -5.41 -4.43 -26.67
CA HIS A 16 -6.33 -5.50 -27.07
C HIS A 16 -6.04 -6.80 -26.33
N ASP A 17 -7.07 -7.64 -26.19
CA ASP A 17 -6.95 -8.95 -25.56
C ASP A 17 -6.14 -9.92 -26.44
N ILE A 18 -5.28 -10.73 -25.82
CA ILE A 18 -4.51 -11.79 -26.48
C ILE A 18 -4.67 -13.14 -25.76
N LYS A 19 -4.30 -14.23 -26.44
CA LYS A 19 -4.25 -15.57 -25.82
C LYS A 19 -2.98 -15.72 -24.98
N GLY A 20 -3.12 -16.28 -23.77
CA GLY A 20 -2.00 -16.60 -22.90
C GLY A 20 -1.11 -17.73 -23.47
N PRO A 21 0.19 -17.78 -23.10
CA PRO A 21 1.07 -18.87 -23.49
C PRO A 21 0.66 -20.19 -22.83
N LYS A 22 0.89 -21.33 -23.51
CA LYS A 22 0.75 -22.66 -22.91
C LYS A 22 1.79 -22.83 -21.80
N ARG A 23 1.35 -23.11 -20.57
CA ARG A 23 2.23 -23.46 -19.44
C ARG A 23 2.17 -24.97 -19.23
N MET A 24 3.34 -25.61 -19.11
CA MET A 24 3.44 -26.97 -18.60
C MET A 24 3.80 -26.88 -17.11
N PRO A 25 3.03 -27.49 -16.20
CA PRO A 25 3.40 -27.53 -14.79
C PRO A 25 4.69 -28.35 -14.64
N GLY A 26 5.70 -27.76 -14.01
CA GLY A 26 6.87 -28.51 -13.56
C GLY A 26 6.53 -29.21 -12.25
N LYS A 27 6.55 -30.55 -12.23
CA LYS A 27 6.49 -31.33 -11.00
C LYS A 27 7.90 -31.44 -10.44
N VAL A 28 8.19 -30.71 -9.37
CA VAL A 28 9.41 -30.93 -8.58
C VAL A 28 8.96 -31.26 -7.16
N GLU A 29 9.26 -32.47 -6.73
CA GLU A 29 8.87 -33.05 -5.45
C GLU A 29 10.00 -32.87 -4.42
N VAL A 30 9.69 -32.30 -3.25
CA VAL A 30 10.63 -32.10 -2.13
C VAL A 30 10.55 -33.27 -1.16
N TYR A 31 9.33 -33.62 -0.74
CA TYR A 31 9.05 -34.74 0.13
C TYR A 31 8.16 -35.71 -0.63
N SER A 32 8.45 -37.01 -0.52
CA SER A 32 7.49 -38.02 -0.95
C SER A 32 6.29 -38.07 0.00
N PHE A 33 5.16 -38.57 -0.49
CA PHE A 33 3.97 -38.80 0.35
C PHE A 33 4.32 -39.61 1.62
N ALA A 34 5.11 -40.68 1.49
CA ALA A 34 5.53 -41.50 2.63
C ALA A 34 6.37 -40.71 3.66
N GLN A 35 7.28 -39.85 3.19
CA GLN A 35 8.07 -38.97 4.06
C GLN A 35 7.19 -37.94 4.76
N ALA A 36 6.22 -37.36 4.06
CA ALA A 36 5.28 -36.40 4.61
C ALA A 36 4.43 -37.03 5.73
N VAL A 37 3.86 -38.21 5.49
CA VAL A 37 3.12 -38.97 6.52
C VAL A 37 3.98 -39.24 7.75
N GLN A 38 5.21 -39.72 7.55
CA GLN A 38 6.13 -40.01 8.66
C GLN A 38 6.44 -38.76 9.50
N ARG A 39 6.65 -37.60 8.85
CA ARG A 39 7.00 -36.35 9.53
C ARG A 39 5.83 -35.67 10.23
N LEU A 40 4.64 -35.72 9.63
CA LEU A 40 3.49 -34.94 10.08
C LEU A 40 2.61 -35.69 11.09
N THR A 41 2.57 -37.03 11.05
CA THR A 41 1.76 -37.84 11.99
C THR A 41 2.05 -37.51 13.47
N PRO A 42 3.31 -37.42 13.94
CA PRO A 42 3.60 -37.01 15.33
C PRO A 42 3.13 -35.57 15.65
N GLN A 43 3.19 -34.69 14.66
CA GLN A 43 2.81 -33.28 14.77
C GLN A 43 1.29 -33.13 14.87
N PHE A 44 0.52 -33.91 14.10
CA PHE A 44 -0.94 -33.98 14.20
C PHE A 44 -1.39 -34.47 15.58
N SER A 45 -0.79 -35.54 16.11
CA SER A 45 -1.08 -36.03 17.46
C SER A 45 -0.84 -34.96 18.53
N THR A 46 0.30 -34.29 18.45
CA THR A 46 0.68 -33.23 19.41
C THR A 46 -0.27 -32.04 19.32
N THR A 47 -0.65 -31.66 18.09
CA THR A 47 -1.57 -30.54 17.83
C THR A 47 -2.96 -30.84 18.37
N ALA A 48 -3.50 -32.04 18.10
CA ALA A 48 -4.80 -32.45 18.61
C ALA A 48 -4.82 -32.45 20.15
N ALA A 49 -3.79 -33.02 20.78
CA ALA A 49 -3.68 -33.02 22.24
C ALA A 49 -3.61 -31.60 22.83
N ALA A 50 -2.85 -30.69 22.21
CA ALA A 50 -2.77 -29.30 22.65
C ALA A 50 -4.08 -28.51 22.46
N LEU A 51 -4.89 -28.83 21.45
CA LEU A 51 -6.22 -28.24 21.27
C LEU A 51 -7.24 -28.80 22.27
N ASP A 52 -7.08 -30.06 22.68
CA ASP A 52 -7.95 -30.70 23.67
C ASP A 52 -7.71 -30.16 25.10
N THR A 53 -6.55 -29.56 25.39
CA THR A 53 -6.30 -28.89 26.68
C THR A 53 -6.99 -27.54 26.82
N LEU A 54 -7.43 -26.93 25.71
CA LEU A 54 -8.14 -25.65 25.75
C LEU A 54 -9.51 -25.80 26.43
N PRO A 55 -9.92 -24.84 27.27
CA PRO A 55 -11.23 -24.89 27.91
C PRO A 55 -12.38 -24.84 26.90
N SER A 56 -13.45 -25.62 27.11
CA SER A 56 -14.57 -25.68 26.15
C SER A 56 -15.23 -24.33 25.87
N HIS A 57 -15.22 -23.41 26.84
CA HIS A 57 -15.77 -22.06 26.68
C HIS A 57 -14.85 -21.13 25.87
N ALA A 58 -13.56 -21.46 25.72
CA ALA A 58 -12.61 -20.79 24.82
C ALA A 58 -12.68 -21.32 23.37
N CYS A 59 -13.41 -22.42 23.15
CA CYS A 59 -13.57 -23.11 21.87
C CYS A 59 -15.06 -23.12 21.44
N PRO A 60 -15.65 -21.96 21.08
CA PRO A 60 -17.05 -21.90 20.69
C PRO A 60 -17.35 -22.87 19.55
N GLY A 61 -18.45 -23.62 19.66
CA GLY A 61 -18.81 -24.65 18.69
C GLY A 61 -17.82 -25.80 18.56
N ASP A 62 -16.95 -26.03 19.56
CA ASP A 62 -15.87 -27.03 19.55
C ASP A 62 -14.82 -26.80 18.47
N PHE A 63 -14.58 -25.53 18.09
CA PHE A 63 -13.54 -25.17 17.13
C PHE A 63 -12.12 -25.18 17.73
N GLY A 64 -11.17 -25.57 16.91
CA GLY A 64 -9.72 -25.50 17.09
C GLY A 64 -9.08 -24.64 16.01
N VAL A 65 -7.95 -23.97 16.31
CA VAL A 65 -7.12 -23.27 15.31
C VAL A 65 -5.69 -23.75 15.43
N ALA A 66 -5.13 -24.19 14.31
CA ALA A 66 -3.76 -24.67 14.17
C ALA A 66 -2.99 -23.84 13.12
N ARG A 67 -1.68 -24.06 13.06
CA ARG A 67 -0.76 -23.47 12.09
C ARG A 67 -0.27 -24.56 11.14
N LEU A 68 -0.34 -24.28 9.86
CA LEU A 68 0.15 -25.12 8.78
C LEU A 68 1.19 -24.31 7.98
N THR A 69 2.45 -24.67 8.11
CA THR A 69 3.56 -24.00 7.41
C THR A 69 3.82 -24.71 6.09
N MET A 70 3.73 -23.98 4.99
CA MET A 70 4.06 -24.48 3.66
C MET A 70 5.58 -24.60 3.50
N ASN A 71 6.06 -25.59 2.77
CA ASN A 71 7.47 -25.62 2.38
C ASN A 71 7.77 -24.41 1.48
N PRO A 72 8.93 -23.74 1.63
CA PRO A 72 9.30 -22.58 0.82
C PRO A 72 9.34 -22.83 -0.70
N SER A 73 9.39 -24.09 -1.14
CA SER A 73 9.30 -24.47 -2.56
C SER A 73 7.87 -24.41 -3.12
N TYR A 74 6.85 -24.29 -2.27
CA TYR A 74 5.43 -24.45 -2.60
C TYR A 74 4.55 -23.28 -2.14
N ILE A 75 5.08 -22.06 -2.20
CA ILE A 75 4.37 -20.83 -1.78
C ILE A 75 3.53 -20.16 -2.88
N ALA A 76 3.55 -20.71 -4.10
CA ALA A 76 2.72 -20.18 -5.19
C ALA A 76 1.25 -20.56 -4.97
N ARG A 77 0.31 -19.69 -5.39
CA ARG A 77 -1.14 -19.90 -5.23
C ARG A 77 -1.68 -21.25 -5.75
N SER A 78 -0.95 -21.92 -6.64
CA SER A 78 -1.32 -23.23 -7.21
C SER A 78 -0.99 -24.42 -6.31
N PHE A 79 -0.18 -24.21 -5.27
CA PHE A 79 0.19 -25.24 -4.29
C PHE A 79 -0.59 -25.11 -2.97
N PHE A 80 -1.57 -24.19 -2.91
CA PHE A 80 -2.39 -24.03 -1.72
C PHE A 80 -3.15 -25.33 -1.41
N PRO A 81 -3.13 -25.84 -0.17
CA PRO A 81 -3.51 -27.21 0.18
C PRO A 81 -5.04 -27.42 0.22
N THR A 82 -5.72 -27.13 -0.89
CA THR A 82 -7.18 -27.05 -0.96
C THR A 82 -7.84 -28.41 -0.82
N ALA A 83 -7.28 -29.45 -1.45
CA ALA A 83 -7.86 -30.80 -1.44
C ALA A 83 -7.75 -31.39 -0.04
N MET A 84 -6.57 -31.27 0.58
CA MET A 84 -6.39 -31.70 1.97
C MET A 84 -7.37 -31.01 2.91
N LEU A 85 -7.37 -29.66 2.96
CA LEU A 85 -8.17 -28.89 3.92
C LEU A 85 -9.65 -29.25 3.80
N ARG A 86 -10.18 -29.27 2.57
CA ARG A 86 -11.57 -29.64 2.31
C ARG A 86 -11.91 -31.05 2.79
N THR A 87 -11.07 -32.04 2.50
CA THR A 87 -11.34 -33.45 2.82
C THR A 87 -11.30 -33.70 4.33
N VAL A 88 -10.42 -33.02 5.07
CA VAL A 88 -10.34 -33.17 6.54
C VAL A 88 -11.34 -32.30 7.31
N GLY A 89 -12.04 -31.39 6.65
CA GLY A 89 -12.97 -30.46 7.29
C GLY A 89 -12.25 -29.34 8.04
N LEU A 90 -11.12 -28.87 7.50
CA LEU A 90 -10.41 -27.67 7.94
C LEU A 90 -10.56 -26.56 6.90
N GLU A 91 -10.49 -25.32 7.34
CA GLU A 91 -10.57 -24.13 6.50
C GLU A 91 -9.44 -23.17 6.85
N SER A 92 -8.86 -22.49 5.86
CA SER A 92 -7.90 -21.43 6.14
C SER A 92 -8.63 -20.14 6.55
N VAL A 93 -8.31 -19.62 7.73
CA VAL A 93 -8.88 -18.38 8.28
C VAL A 93 -7.90 -17.19 8.18
N GLY A 94 -6.78 -17.41 7.49
CA GLY A 94 -5.76 -16.41 7.25
C GLY A 94 -4.36 -17.00 7.13
N SER A 95 -3.38 -16.13 6.92
CA SER A 95 -1.98 -16.50 6.80
C SER A 95 -1.05 -15.38 7.26
N ARG A 96 0.21 -15.73 7.53
CA ARG A 96 1.30 -14.80 7.78
C ARG A 96 2.62 -15.32 7.23
N THR A 97 3.58 -14.41 7.17
CA THR A 97 4.93 -14.68 6.71
C THR A 97 5.80 -15.14 7.89
N VAL A 98 6.50 -16.26 7.75
CA VAL A 98 7.42 -16.79 8.78
C VAL A 98 8.77 -17.15 8.17
N LYS A 99 9.82 -17.18 8.98
CA LYS A 99 11.13 -17.70 8.60
C LYS A 99 11.29 -19.12 9.11
N VAL A 100 11.76 -20.01 8.24
CA VAL A 100 12.05 -21.40 8.59
C VAL A 100 13.31 -21.88 7.87
N THR A 101 14.03 -22.81 8.49
CA THR A 101 14.99 -23.66 7.78
C THR A 101 14.27 -24.96 7.43
N PRO A 102 13.85 -25.18 6.16
CA PRO A 102 13.06 -26.34 5.82
C PRO A 102 13.90 -27.62 5.87
N GLY A 103 13.27 -28.76 6.14
CA GLY A 103 13.95 -30.07 6.11
C GLY A 103 14.48 -30.47 4.73
N GLY A 104 13.95 -29.86 3.67
CA GLY A 104 14.32 -30.07 2.28
C GLY A 104 13.77 -28.96 1.38
N TRP A 105 14.36 -28.79 0.21
CA TRP A 105 13.89 -27.81 -0.78
C TRP A 105 14.30 -28.19 -2.20
N THR A 106 13.70 -27.54 -3.20
CA THR A 106 14.03 -27.77 -4.63
C THR A 106 15.27 -27.01 -5.12
N LYS A 107 15.89 -26.20 -4.25
CA LYS A 107 17.06 -25.37 -4.58
C LYS A 107 18.34 -26.22 -4.55
N LYS A 108 19.38 -25.76 -5.28
CA LYS A 108 20.72 -26.35 -5.19
C LYS A 108 21.37 -25.99 -3.85
N GLY A 109 22.02 -26.96 -3.22
CA GLY A 109 22.69 -26.80 -1.93
C GLY A 109 21.81 -27.16 -0.74
N GLU A 110 22.38 -27.12 0.46
CA GLU A 110 21.68 -27.41 1.71
C GLU A 110 20.61 -26.36 2.03
N PRO A 111 19.46 -26.76 2.60
CA PRO A 111 18.46 -25.84 3.11
C PRO A 111 19.04 -24.79 4.06
N GLN A 112 18.64 -23.54 3.83
CA GLN A 112 18.97 -22.39 4.68
C GLN A 112 17.68 -21.73 5.16
N GLU A 113 17.81 -20.92 6.22
CA GLU A 113 16.71 -20.09 6.69
C GLU A 113 16.15 -19.28 5.51
N CYS A 114 14.84 -19.33 5.33
CA CYS A 114 14.16 -18.53 4.34
C CYS A 114 12.70 -18.31 4.71
N THR A 115 12.12 -17.33 4.05
CA THR A 115 10.73 -16.94 4.26
C THR A 115 9.75 -17.90 3.57
N THR A 116 8.66 -18.25 4.25
CA THR A 116 7.53 -19.03 3.73
C THR A 116 6.19 -18.56 4.31
N THR A 117 5.11 -19.19 3.84
CA THR A 117 3.74 -18.92 4.29
C THR A 117 3.34 -19.90 5.38
N GLU A 118 2.86 -19.37 6.51
CA GLU A 118 2.16 -20.11 7.56
C GLU A 118 0.66 -19.78 7.47
N LEU A 119 -0.17 -20.79 7.30
CA LEU A 119 -1.63 -20.70 7.28
C LEU A 119 -2.19 -20.92 8.69
N PHE A 120 -3.15 -20.11 9.09
CA PHE A 120 -4.04 -20.40 10.21
C PHE A 120 -5.19 -21.25 9.68
N VAL A 121 -5.37 -22.44 10.23
CA VAL A 121 -6.41 -23.39 9.81
C VAL A 121 -7.36 -23.67 10.96
N ALA A 122 -8.65 -23.47 10.74
CA ALA A 122 -9.72 -23.67 11.70
C ALA A 122 -10.58 -24.89 11.34
N GLY A 123 -11.11 -25.57 12.35
CA GLY A 123 -12.07 -26.65 12.17
C GLY A 123 -12.52 -27.21 13.51
N LYS A 124 -13.41 -28.21 13.53
CA LYS A 124 -13.81 -28.87 14.78
C LYS A 124 -12.62 -29.60 15.40
N ARG A 125 -12.49 -29.65 16.73
CA ARG A 125 -11.42 -30.41 17.41
C ARG A 125 -11.40 -31.89 17.00
N LEU A 126 -12.56 -32.46 16.69
CA LEU A 126 -12.68 -33.80 16.09
C LEU A 126 -11.89 -33.95 14.78
N ALA A 127 -11.90 -32.94 13.90
CA ALA A 127 -11.17 -32.99 12.63
C ALA A 127 -9.65 -33.16 12.86
N PHE A 128 -9.09 -32.41 13.82
CA PHE A 128 -7.68 -32.53 14.19
C PHE A 128 -7.34 -33.91 14.76
N ARG A 129 -8.23 -34.51 15.57
CA ARG A 129 -8.07 -35.87 16.09
C ARG A 129 -8.03 -36.94 14.98
N HIS A 130 -8.80 -36.73 13.91
CA HIS A 130 -8.91 -37.68 12.80
C HIS A 130 -7.80 -37.57 11.74
N LEU A 131 -6.94 -36.54 11.78
CA LEU A 131 -5.88 -36.34 10.78
C LEU A 131 -4.99 -37.58 10.58
N ASN A 132 -4.63 -38.28 11.66
CA ASN A 132 -3.79 -39.48 11.58
C ASN A 132 -4.49 -40.71 11.00
N GLU A 133 -5.81 -40.79 11.15
CA GLU A 133 -6.59 -41.87 10.53
C GLU A 133 -6.80 -41.57 9.05
N TRP A 134 -7.07 -40.30 8.73
CA TRP A 134 -7.19 -39.80 7.37
C TRP A 134 -5.92 -40.07 6.54
N THR A 135 -4.71 -39.82 7.06
CA THR A 135 -3.47 -40.08 6.31
C THR A 135 -3.30 -41.54 5.86
N ARG A 136 -3.95 -42.50 6.52
CA ARG A 136 -3.93 -43.93 6.15
C ARG A 136 -4.92 -44.27 5.03
N GLN A 137 -5.86 -43.38 4.74
CA GLN A 137 -6.94 -43.56 3.77
C GLN A 137 -6.67 -42.83 2.44
N ILE A 138 -5.65 -41.97 2.39
CA ILE A 138 -5.29 -41.21 1.19
C ILE A 138 -4.69 -42.13 0.13
N GLU A 139 -5.20 -42.03 -1.10
CA GLU A 139 -4.61 -42.69 -2.26
C GLU A 139 -3.29 -42.01 -2.66
N PRO A 140 -2.19 -42.77 -2.87
CA PRO A 140 -0.96 -42.19 -3.40
C PRO A 140 -1.20 -41.46 -4.72
N GLU A 141 -0.51 -40.35 -4.93
CA GLU A 141 -0.62 -39.49 -6.13
C GLU A 141 -1.92 -38.68 -6.29
N SER A 142 -2.86 -38.79 -5.34
CA SER A 142 -4.02 -37.89 -5.24
C SER A 142 -3.59 -36.44 -4.98
N ASP A 143 -4.50 -35.49 -5.24
CA ASP A 143 -4.27 -34.07 -4.90
C ASP A 143 -4.06 -33.89 -3.39
N GLU A 144 -4.76 -34.68 -2.56
CA GLU A 144 -4.56 -34.73 -1.10
C GLU A 144 -3.15 -35.19 -0.70
N ALA A 145 -2.62 -36.22 -1.37
CA ALA A 145 -1.26 -36.70 -1.14
C ALA A 145 -0.21 -35.65 -1.52
N LEU A 146 -0.45 -34.92 -2.62
CA LEU A 146 0.40 -33.82 -3.06
C LEU A 146 0.35 -32.64 -2.09
N ASP A 147 -0.84 -32.24 -1.65
CA ASP A 147 -1.03 -31.17 -0.67
C ASP A 147 -0.30 -31.50 0.63
N LEU A 148 -0.44 -32.72 1.14
CA LEU A 148 0.27 -33.18 2.34
C LEU A 148 1.80 -33.14 2.16
N ALA A 149 2.29 -33.52 0.97
CA ALA A 149 3.71 -33.49 0.64
C ALA A 149 4.29 -32.07 0.53
N HIS A 150 3.45 -31.04 0.37
CA HIS A 150 3.89 -29.65 0.32
C HIS A 150 4.05 -28.99 1.71
N ILE A 151 3.59 -29.65 2.77
CA ILE A 151 3.61 -29.11 4.14
C ILE A 151 4.99 -29.31 4.77
N GLU A 152 5.51 -28.25 5.38
CA GLU A 152 6.75 -28.27 6.16
C GLU A 152 6.50 -28.64 7.61
N GLN A 153 5.51 -28.00 8.23
CA GLN A 153 5.21 -28.13 9.65
C GLN A 153 3.71 -27.96 9.92
N PHE A 154 3.21 -28.67 10.92
CA PHE A 154 1.86 -28.53 11.45
C PHE A 154 1.93 -28.41 12.97
N SER A 155 1.27 -27.44 13.58
CA SER A 155 1.36 -27.23 15.03
C SER A 155 0.13 -26.52 15.59
N ALA A 156 -0.13 -26.64 16.89
CA ALA A 156 -1.12 -25.80 17.54
C ALA A 156 -0.69 -24.32 17.51
N PHE A 157 -1.66 -23.41 17.46
CA PHE A 157 -1.40 -21.99 17.72
C PHE A 157 -1.62 -21.72 19.22
N THR A 158 -0.55 -21.72 20.00
CA THR A 158 -0.67 -21.68 21.46
C THR A 158 -1.08 -20.30 21.97
N PRO A 159 -1.73 -20.19 23.15
CA PRO A 159 -2.14 -18.89 23.72
C PRO A 159 -0.99 -17.89 23.82
N ARG A 160 0.21 -18.34 24.21
CA ARG A 160 1.39 -17.48 24.32
C ARG A 160 1.82 -16.90 22.98
N GLU A 161 1.70 -17.65 21.89
CA GLU A 161 2.10 -17.18 20.55
C GLU A 161 1.10 -16.18 19.95
N ARG A 162 -0.09 -16.05 20.55
CA ARG A 162 -1.09 -15.06 20.17
C ARG A 162 -0.79 -13.69 20.80
N ILE A 163 0.08 -13.60 21.79
CA ILE A 163 0.50 -12.33 22.40
C ILE A 163 1.81 -11.91 21.75
N ALA A 164 1.76 -10.88 20.89
CA ALA A 164 2.93 -10.38 20.18
C ALA A 164 3.87 -9.62 21.13
N ASP A 165 3.28 -8.79 22.00
CA ASP A 165 3.99 -8.04 23.04
C ASP A 165 3.09 -7.91 24.27
N TYR A 166 3.69 -7.97 25.45
CA TYR A 166 3.03 -7.68 26.72
C TYR A 166 3.08 -6.19 27.06
N GLY A 167 3.93 -5.42 26.39
CA GLY A 167 4.16 -4.01 26.70
C GLY A 167 4.77 -3.83 28.09
N SER A 168 4.53 -2.66 28.66
CA SER A 168 4.87 -2.31 30.04
C SER A 168 3.92 -3.00 31.02
N PRO A 169 4.36 -3.35 32.25
CA PRO A 169 3.48 -3.81 33.32
C PRO A 169 2.36 -2.85 33.71
N LYS A 170 2.43 -1.58 33.25
CA LYS A 170 1.40 -0.56 33.47
C LYS A 170 0.34 -0.53 32.37
N ASP A 171 0.61 -1.17 31.24
CA ASP A 171 -0.32 -1.16 30.10
C ASP A 171 -1.55 -1.99 30.45
N ARG A 172 -2.73 -1.44 30.14
CA ARG A 172 -4.03 -2.05 30.44
C ARG A 172 -4.92 -2.20 29.22
N PHE A 173 -4.56 -1.56 28.12
CA PHE A 173 -5.32 -1.54 26.88
C PHE A 173 -4.56 -2.31 25.81
N PHE A 174 -5.23 -3.27 25.20
CA PHE A 174 -4.67 -4.13 24.17
C PHE A 174 -5.57 -4.14 22.93
N GLU A 175 -4.97 -4.10 21.75
CA GLU A 175 -5.64 -4.43 20.51
C GLU A 175 -5.71 -5.95 20.38
N VAL A 176 -6.89 -6.48 20.09
CA VAL A 176 -7.09 -7.90 19.77
C VAL A 176 -7.55 -8.03 18.32
N GLY A 177 -6.76 -8.72 17.50
CA GLY A 177 -7.17 -9.19 16.19
C GLY A 177 -7.79 -10.59 16.31
N ILE A 178 -8.98 -10.78 15.76
CA ILE A 178 -9.77 -12.01 15.89
C ILE A 178 -10.13 -12.53 14.51
N HIS A 179 -9.88 -13.82 14.26
CA HIS A 179 -10.34 -14.50 13.06
C HIS A 179 -11.87 -14.59 13.06
N LEU A 180 -12.48 -14.11 11.99
CA LEU A 180 -13.87 -14.40 11.66
C LEU A 180 -13.91 -15.57 10.68
N LEU A 181 -14.91 -16.43 10.83
CA LEU A 181 -15.13 -17.56 9.94
C LEU A 181 -15.86 -17.07 8.67
N PRO A 182 -15.34 -17.33 7.45
CA PRO A 182 -15.92 -16.80 6.20
C PRO A 182 -17.37 -17.22 5.95
N ASP A 183 -17.70 -18.48 6.22
CA ASP A 183 -19.01 -19.08 5.95
C ASP A 183 -20.01 -18.99 7.11
N GLU A 184 -19.59 -18.43 8.25
CA GLU A 184 -20.44 -18.29 9.44
C GLU A 184 -20.84 -16.84 9.67
N SER A 185 -21.90 -16.63 10.45
CA SER A 185 -22.24 -15.28 10.90
C SER A 185 -21.09 -14.72 11.74
N ARG A 186 -20.63 -13.50 11.42
CA ARG A 186 -19.62 -12.77 12.22
C ARG A 186 -20.01 -12.72 13.70
N LEU A 187 -21.31 -12.63 13.99
CA LEU A 187 -21.86 -12.59 15.34
C LEU A 187 -21.55 -13.85 16.15
N PHE A 188 -21.39 -15.02 15.51
CA PHE A 188 -21.05 -16.27 16.19
C PHE A 188 -19.73 -16.13 16.98
N VAL A 189 -18.67 -15.66 16.31
CA VAL A 189 -17.37 -15.47 16.94
C VAL A 189 -17.37 -14.26 17.87
N GLN A 190 -17.95 -13.14 17.44
CA GLN A 190 -17.95 -11.89 18.22
C GLN A 190 -18.67 -12.05 19.57
N GLN A 191 -19.87 -12.64 19.57
CA GLN A 191 -20.63 -12.84 20.81
C GLN A 191 -19.94 -13.85 21.74
N ALA A 192 -19.37 -14.93 21.18
CA ALA A 192 -18.61 -15.90 21.94
C ALA A 192 -17.36 -15.26 22.59
N PHE A 193 -16.64 -14.41 21.85
CA PHE A 193 -15.48 -13.70 22.37
C PHE A 193 -15.85 -12.74 23.49
N VAL A 194 -16.86 -11.90 23.30
CA VAL A 194 -17.33 -10.96 24.34
C VAL A 194 -17.76 -11.69 25.60
N LYS A 195 -18.46 -12.82 25.46
CA LYS A 195 -18.85 -13.67 26.59
C LYS A 195 -17.62 -14.23 27.30
N TYR A 196 -16.66 -14.81 26.57
CA TYR A 196 -15.44 -15.38 27.14
C TYR A 196 -14.57 -14.32 27.83
N ALA A 197 -14.37 -13.16 27.19
CA ALA A 197 -13.64 -12.03 27.74
C ALA A 197 -14.20 -11.59 29.11
N LYS A 198 -15.54 -11.52 29.22
CA LYS A 198 -16.21 -11.22 30.49
C LYS A 198 -15.92 -12.27 31.56
N GLU A 199 -15.92 -13.56 31.21
CA GLU A 199 -15.60 -14.66 32.13
C GLU A 199 -14.16 -14.59 32.66
N VAL A 200 -13.21 -14.13 31.83
CA VAL A 200 -11.81 -13.90 32.23
C VAL A 200 -11.54 -12.50 32.79
N SER A 201 -12.58 -11.71 33.09
CA SER A 201 -12.47 -10.36 33.65
C SER A 201 -11.69 -9.36 32.76
N VAL A 202 -11.94 -9.45 31.45
CA VAL A 202 -11.50 -8.49 30.42
C VAL A 202 -12.71 -7.75 29.87
N LYS A 203 -12.62 -6.43 29.77
CA LYS A 203 -13.64 -5.58 29.17
C LYS A 203 -13.37 -5.44 27.67
N VAL A 204 -14.38 -5.67 26.84
CA VAL A 204 -14.30 -5.51 25.39
C VAL A 204 -15.03 -4.23 24.98
N HIS A 205 -14.35 -3.33 24.27
CA HIS A 205 -14.92 -2.10 23.75
C HIS A 205 -15.47 -2.35 22.34
N SER A 206 -16.56 -3.13 22.26
CA SER A 206 -17.10 -3.63 20.98
C SER A 206 -17.60 -2.52 20.05
N ASP A 207 -17.99 -1.38 20.61
CA ASP A 207 -18.40 -0.16 19.92
C ASP A 207 -17.25 0.52 19.15
N LEU A 208 -16.01 0.24 19.52
CA LEU A 208 -14.79 0.71 18.85
C LEU A 208 -14.19 -0.33 17.89
N GLY A 209 -14.90 -1.43 17.64
CA GLY A 209 -14.41 -2.54 16.84
C GLY A 209 -14.55 -2.30 15.33
N PHE A 210 -13.52 -2.66 14.57
CA PHE A 210 -13.49 -2.55 13.11
C PHE A 210 -13.44 -3.93 12.46
N THR A 211 -14.11 -4.09 11.31
CA THR A 211 -14.00 -5.29 10.49
C THR A 211 -13.31 -4.95 9.18
N ALA A 212 -12.27 -5.71 8.82
CA ALA A 212 -11.62 -5.61 7.53
C ALA A 212 -11.31 -7.04 7.02
N GLY A 213 -11.83 -7.39 5.84
CA GLY A 213 -11.86 -8.77 5.38
C GLY A 213 -12.54 -9.69 6.41
N ASN A 214 -11.85 -10.76 6.79
CA ASN A 214 -12.30 -11.73 7.81
C ASN A 214 -11.59 -11.53 9.16
N LEU A 215 -11.16 -10.31 9.49
CA LEU A 215 -10.67 -9.96 10.81
C LEU A 215 -11.60 -8.98 11.50
N TRP A 216 -11.76 -9.17 12.81
CA TRP A 216 -12.31 -8.18 13.72
C TRP A 216 -11.19 -7.67 14.63
N PHE A 217 -10.96 -6.36 14.57
CA PHE A 217 -10.03 -5.65 15.46
C PHE A 217 -10.84 -4.96 16.54
N VAL A 218 -10.52 -5.22 17.80
CA VAL A 218 -11.25 -4.63 18.93
C VAL A 218 -10.31 -4.30 20.09
N PRO A 219 -10.40 -3.11 20.68
CA PRO A 219 -9.67 -2.81 21.89
C PRO A 219 -10.30 -3.50 23.11
N VAL A 220 -9.45 -3.99 23.99
CA VAL A 220 -9.84 -4.60 25.27
C VAL A 220 -9.08 -3.97 26.43
N GLU A 221 -9.69 -3.97 27.61
CA GLU A 221 -9.09 -3.50 28.86
C GLU A 221 -8.98 -4.65 29.87
N GLY A 222 -7.77 -4.91 30.36
CA GLY A 222 -7.48 -5.98 31.31
C GLY A 222 -6.07 -5.92 31.89
N LYS A 223 -5.82 -6.70 32.94
CA LYS A 223 -4.48 -6.93 33.47
C LYS A 223 -3.77 -8.03 32.68
N HIS A 224 -2.44 -8.05 32.67
CA HIS A 224 -1.64 -9.05 31.94
C HIS A 224 -2.05 -10.50 32.20
N ASP A 225 -2.30 -10.89 33.45
CA ASP A 225 -2.76 -12.25 33.81
C ASP A 225 -4.14 -12.59 33.22
N HIS A 226 -5.04 -11.60 33.12
CA HIS A 226 -6.32 -11.77 32.44
C HIS A 226 -6.17 -11.82 30.92
N ILE A 227 -5.20 -11.10 30.36
CA ILE A 227 -4.88 -11.13 28.92
C ILE A 227 -4.26 -12.47 28.51
N GLU A 228 -3.41 -13.07 29.34
CA GLU A 228 -2.90 -14.43 29.13
C GLU A 228 -4.03 -15.45 29.03
N ARG A 229 -5.06 -15.31 29.88
CA ARG A 229 -6.28 -16.13 29.82
C ARG A 229 -7.11 -15.81 28.58
N LEU A 230 -7.29 -14.53 28.25
CA LEU A 230 -8.00 -14.11 27.04
C LEU A 230 -7.41 -14.76 25.78
N ALA A 231 -6.08 -14.89 25.73
CA ALA A 231 -5.38 -15.51 24.63
C ALA A 231 -5.71 -17.00 24.44
N GLU A 232 -6.34 -17.69 25.40
CA GLU A 232 -6.82 -19.06 25.22
C GLU A 232 -7.98 -19.14 24.21
N PHE A 233 -8.74 -18.05 24.03
CA PHE A 233 -9.85 -18.02 23.06
C PHE A 233 -9.36 -18.31 21.65
N VAL A 234 -9.87 -19.39 21.07
CA VAL A 234 -9.23 -20.10 19.96
C VAL A 234 -9.07 -19.26 18.68
N PHE A 235 -9.95 -18.29 18.47
CA PHE A 235 -9.93 -17.42 17.29
C PHE A 235 -9.10 -16.14 17.46
N VAL A 236 -8.49 -15.91 18.64
CA VAL A 236 -7.55 -14.80 18.78
C VAL A 236 -6.36 -15.04 17.86
N ARG A 237 -6.13 -14.09 16.96
CA ARG A 237 -5.00 -14.07 16.04
C ARG A 237 -3.77 -13.43 16.69
N VAL A 238 -3.98 -12.25 17.26
CA VAL A 238 -2.92 -11.42 17.82
C VAL A 238 -3.48 -10.54 18.94
N ILE A 239 -2.69 -10.36 19.99
CA ILE A 239 -2.87 -9.41 21.06
C ILE A 239 -1.60 -8.58 21.16
N ARG A 240 -1.75 -7.25 21.20
CA ARG A 240 -0.64 -6.32 21.41
C ARG A 240 -1.11 -5.08 22.18
N PRO A 241 -0.20 -4.33 22.82
CA PRO A 241 -0.57 -3.07 23.45
C PRO A 241 -1.17 -2.11 22.41
N VAL A 242 -2.18 -1.35 22.82
CA VAL A 242 -2.72 -0.28 21.98
C VAL A 242 -1.64 0.81 21.80
N PRO A 243 -1.21 1.13 20.57
CA PRO A 243 -0.19 2.14 20.35
C PRO A 243 -0.74 3.53 20.65
N LYS A 244 0.15 4.49 20.89
CA LYS A 244 -0.25 5.90 21.01
C LYS A 244 -0.55 6.49 19.64
N LEU A 245 -1.39 7.52 19.58
CA LEU A 245 -1.47 8.35 18.40
C LEU A 245 -0.18 9.17 18.22
N ARG A 246 0.29 9.36 16.98
CA ARG A 246 1.45 10.21 16.69
C ARG A 246 1.21 11.62 17.22
N GLY A 247 2.16 12.09 18.03
CA GLY A 247 2.09 13.41 18.62
C GLY A 247 2.10 14.52 17.57
N MET A 248 1.13 15.42 17.66
CA MET A 248 0.97 16.64 16.85
C MET A 248 1.91 17.79 17.28
N ARG A 249 2.75 17.57 18.28
CA ARG A 249 3.47 18.66 18.97
C ARG A 249 4.55 19.26 18.06
N PRO A 250 4.60 20.59 17.88
CA PRO A 250 5.67 21.23 17.14
C PRO A 250 7.01 20.98 17.84
N VAL A 251 8.03 20.63 17.05
CA VAL A 251 9.40 20.32 17.53
C VAL A 251 10.07 21.55 18.19
N HIS A 252 9.56 22.76 17.94
CA HIS A 252 10.10 23.99 18.49
C HIS A 252 8.99 24.89 19.06
N ARG A 253 9.19 25.40 20.29
CA ARG A 253 8.47 26.58 20.77
C ARG A 253 9.00 27.78 20.00
N THR A 254 8.15 28.40 19.19
CA THR A 254 8.51 29.58 18.39
C THR A 254 8.90 30.76 19.30
N GLY A 255 10.11 31.28 19.12
CA GLY A 255 10.47 32.63 19.56
C GLY A 255 9.78 33.69 18.71
N GLU A 256 9.52 34.86 19.29
CA GLU A 256 8.59 35.93 18.87
C GLU A 256 8.84 36.63 17.51
N VAL A 257 9.67 36.11 16.61
CA VAL A 257 9.92 36.76 15.31
C VAL A 257 8.82 36.38 14.32
N THR A 258 7.80 37.23 14.24
CA THR A 258 6.70 37.07 13.27
C THR A 258 7.17 37.50 11.89
N VAL A 259 7.33 36.56 10.95
CA VAL A 259 7.63 36.89 9.56
C VAL A 259 6.35 36.91 8.74
N GLY A 260 6.15 37.94 7.93
CA GLY A 260 4.95 38.11 7.11
C GLY A 260 5.03 37.38 5.77
N CYS A 261 3.90 37.28 5.08
CA CYS A 261 3.82 36.94 3.66
C CYS A 261 2.64 37.64 2.99
N SER A 262 2.65 37.68 1.65
CA SER A 262 1.51 38.12 0.84
C SER A 262 0.74 36.89 0.36
N LEU A 263 -0.57 36.88 0.58
CA LEU A 263 -1.44 35.82 0.07
C LEU A 263 -2.05 36.24 -1.27
N PRO A 264 -2.35 35.27 -2.17
CA PRO A 264 -3.06 35.58 -3.41
C PRO A 264 -4.45 36.16 -3.11
N THR A 265 -5.04 36.83 -4.10
CA THR A 265 -6.43 37.33 -3.99
C THR A 265 -7.38 36.55 -4.89
N GLU A 266 -6.82 35.74 -5.78
CA GLU A 266 -7.55 34.93 -6.73
C GLU A 266 -8.14 33.68 -6.09
N GLN A 267 -9.29 33.26 -6.59
CA GLN A 267 -9.86 31.94 -6.33
C GLN A 267 -8.90 30.84 -6.79
N PRO A 268 -9.04 29.58 -6.33
CA PRO A 268 -8.21 28.49 -6.84
C PRO A 268 -8.26 28.36 -8.36
N LEU A 269 -7.26 27.71 -8.94
CA LEU A 269 -7.18 27.52 -10.40
C LEU A 269 -8.39 26.76 -10.95
N SER A 270 -8.93 25.82 -10.17
CA SER A 270 -10.10 25.01 -10.54
C SER A 270 -11.04 24.82 -9.34
N SER A 271 -12.34 24.69 -9.61
CA SER A 271 -13.36 24.30 -8.63
C SER A 271 -13.44 22.79 -8.39
N GLU A 272 -12.74 21.99 -9.20
CA GLU A 272 -12.58 20.54 -9.06
C GLU A 272 -11.08 20.20 -9.13
N PRO A 273 -10.59 19.13 -8.47
CA PRO A 273 -11.32 18.07 -7.78
C PRO A 273 -11.79 18.45 -6.37
N LYS A 274 -12.55 17.55 -5.73
CA LYS A 274 -12.82 17.60 -4.28
C LYS A 274 -11.64 17.01 -3.51
N VAL A 275 -11.16 17.79 -2.55
CA VAL A 275 -9.98 17.47 -1.74
C VAL A 275 -10.32 17.59 -0.27
N ALA A 276 -9.92 16.61 0.54
CA ALA A 276 -10.05 16.65 1.99
C ALA A 276 -8.68 16.62 2.69
N ILE A 277 -8.57 17.38 3.78
CA ILE A 277 -7.50 17.27 4.77
C ILE A 277 -8.12 16.72 6.06
N LEU A 278 -7.67 15.54 6.49
CA LEU A 278 -8.10 14.93 7.75
C LEU A 278 -7.07 15.27 8.83
N ASP A 279 -7.42 16.17 9.74
CA ASP A 279 -6.48 16.66 10.77
C ASP A 279 -7.22 17.15 12.04
N GLY A 280 -6.52 17.90 12.91
CA GLY A 280 -7.02 18.36 14.21
C GLY A 280 -7.92 19.61 14.20
N GLY A 281 -8.27 20.14 13.03
CA GLY A 281 -9.18 21.29 12.90
C GLY A 281 -8.49 22.60 12.49
N LEU A 282 -9.23 23.71 12.63
CA LEU A 282 -8.78 25.04 12.21
C LEU A 282 -8.98 26.09 13.31
N PRO A 283 -8.00 26.99 13.57
CA PRO A 283 -8.15 28.04 14.56
C PRO A 283 -9.27 29.01 14.17
N LYS A 284 -10.03 29.51 15.15
CA LYS A 284 -11.13 30.47 14.91
C LYS A 284 -10.73 31.68 14.04
N GLN A 285 -9.46 32.10 14.10
CA GLN A 285 -8.90 33.12 13.22
C GLN A 285 -7.78 32.51 12.36
N HIS A 286 -8.01 32.45 11.05
CA HIS A 286 -7.03 32.00 10.06
C HIS A 286 -7.21 32.72 8.72
N ALA A 287 -6.14 32.83 7.94
CA ALA A 287 -6.15 33.54 6.66
C ALA A 287 -6.64 32.70 5.45
N ILE A 288 -6.89 31.40 5.62
CA ILE A 288 -7.21 30.48 4.50
C ILE A 288 -8.68 30.47 4.06
N GLY A 289 -9.55 31.21 4.75
CA GLY A 289 -11.00 31.24 4.51
C GLY A 289 -11.40 31.36 3.03
N PRO A 290 -10.76 32.21 2.20
CA PRO A 290 -11.09 32.33 0.78
C PRO A 290 -10.93 31.04 -0.05
N TRP A 291 -10.12 30.08 0.40
CA TRP A 291 -9.83 28.83 -0.32
C TRP A 291 -10.38 27.59 0.39
N LEU A 292 -11.10 27.77 1.50
CA LEU A 292 -11.89 26.71 2.11
C LEU A 292 -13.20 26.55 1.34
N ARG A 293 -13.49 25.33 0.88
CA ARG A 293 -14.83 24.99 0.41
C ARG A 293 -15.74 24.70 1.60
N SER A 294 -15.25 23.91 2.56
CA SER A 294 -15.94 23.66 3.82
C SER A 294 -14.97 23.38 4.95
N TYR A 295 -15.43 23.62 6.18
CA TYR A 295 -14.81 23.13 7.40
C TYR A 295 -15.86 22.32 8.13
N ARG A 296 -15.60 21.04 8.37
CA ARG A 296 -16.51 20.14 9.08
C ARG A 296 -15.85 19.60 10.33
N VAL A 297 -16.66 19.55 11.37
CA VAL A 297 -16.32 18.97 12.65
C VAL A 297 -17.05 17.62 12.73
N LEU A 298 -16.30 16.53 12.88
CA LEU A 298 -16.89 15.18 12.80
C LEU A 298 -17.57 14.78 14.12
N ASP A 299 -17.14 15.38 15.23
CA ASP A 299 -17.90 15.39 16.48
C ASP A 299 -18.19 16.83 16.93
N GLU A 300 -19.45 17.24 16.80
CA GLU A 300 -19.91 18.58 17.18
C GLU A 300 -19.95 18.81 18.69
N ASN A 301 -19.92 17.74 19.49
CA ASN A 301 -19.96 17.80 20.95
C ASN A 301 -18.56 17.90 21.58
N ALA A 302 -17.52 17.53 20.84
CA ALA A 302 -16.14 17.54 21.32
C ALA A 302 -15.48 18.93 21.19
N GLN A 303 -14.66 19.31 22.18
CA GLN A 303 -13.91 20.58 22.12
C GLN A 303 -12.69 20.50 21.20
N ASP A 304 -12.15 21.64 20.80
CA ASP A 304 -10.92 21.69 20.00
C ASP A 304 -9.68 21.33 20.83
N ASP A 305 -8.80 20.50 20.25
CA ASP A 305 -7.43 20.37 20.74
C ASP A 305 -6.59 21.54 20.19
N PRO A 306 -6.01 22.40 21.04
CA PRO A 306 -5.24 23.56 20.58
C PRO A 306 -4.06 23.20 19.67
N GLY A 307 -3.36 22.09 19.97
CA GLY A 307 -2.26 21.60 19.12
C GLY A 307 -2.76 21.15 17.75
N GLY A 308 -3.92 20.49 17.73
CA GLY A 308 -4.61 20.05 16.53
C GLY A 308 -5.08 21.18 15.63
N LEU A 309 -5.55 22.30 16.19
CA LEU A 309 -5.92 23.47 15.38
C LEU A 309 -4.71 24.08 14.66
N GLU A 310 -3.60 24.25 15.37
CA GLU A 310 -2.37 24.80 14.78
C GLU A 310 -1.81 23.88 13.70
N HIS A 311 -1.75 22.58 13.97
CA HIS A 311 -1.29 21.59 13.01
C HIS A 311 -2.21 21.49 11.79
N GLY A 312 -3.52 21.46 11.99
CA GLY A 312 -4.49 21.39 10.89
C GLY A 312 -4.44 22.61 9.96
N LEU A 313 -4.22 23.82 10.51
CA LEU A 313 -3.93 25.01 9.70
C LEU A 313 -2.62 24.88 8.93
N ALA A 314 -1.55 24.41 9.57
CA ALA A 314 -0.25 24.22 8.95
C ALA A 314 -0.29 23.22 7.79
N VAL A 315 -0.94 22.07 7.97
CA VAL A 315 -1.16 21.04 6.93
C VAL A 315 -2.00 21.59 5.78
N SER A 316 -3.09 22.31 6.09
CA SER A 316 -3.92 22.96 5.06
C SER A 316 -3.15 24.02 4.28
N SER A 317 -2.30 24.80 4.96
CA SER A 317 -1.41 25.77 4.33
C SER A 317 -0.40 25.09 3.39
N ALA A 318 0.20 23.97 3.81
CA ALA A 318 1.13 23.21 2.98
C ALA A 318 0.45 22.70 1.69
N PHE A 319 -0.79 22.21 1.78
CA PHE A 319 -1.58 21.84 0.60
C PHE A 319 -1.93 23.04 -0.30
N LEU A 320 -2.42 24.14 0.29
CA LEU A 320 -2.92 25.29 -0.46
C LEU A 320 -1.81 26.09 -1.12
N PHE A 321 -0.64 26.22 -0.48
CA PHE A 321 0.40 27.17 -0.91
C PHE A 321 1.77 26.54 -1.13
N GLY A 322 2.02 25.33 -0.62
CA GLY A 322 3.38 24.78 -0.51
C GLY A 322 4.21 25.54 0.54
N PRO A 323 5.56 25.39 0.52
CA PRO A 323 6.43 26.16 1.40
C PRO A 323 6.39 27.64 1.01
N ILE A 324 6.05 28.53 1.96
CA ILE A 324 5.92 29.96 1.69
C ILE A 324 7.24 30.67 1.96
N GLN A 325 7.77 31.40 0.99
CA GLN A 325 9.00 32.16 1.21
C GLN A 325 8.77 33.30 2.22
N PRO A 326 9.63 33.45 3.25
CA PRO A 326 9.57 34.56 4.19
C PRO A 326 9.55 35.92 3.48
N ASN A 327 8.59 36.79 3.81
CA ASN A 327 8.34 38.08 3.14
C ASN A 327 8.03 37.98 1.63
N GLY A 328 7.78 36.77 1.12
CA GLY A 328 7.39 36.50 -0.27
C GLY A 328 5.88 36.46 -0.48
N ALA A 329 5.49 36.05 -1.69
CA ALA A 329 4.10 35.80 -2.05
C ALA A 329 3.81 34.29 -2.12
N ALA A 330 2.70 33.86 -1.51
CA ALA A 330 2.24 32.49 -1.60
C ALA A 330 1.71 32.18 -3.01
N SER A 331 1.93 30.95 -3.47
CA SER A 331 1.44 30.51 -4.79
C SER A 331 -0.07 30.38 -4.81
N ARG A 332 -0.71 30.69 -5.94
CA ARG A 332 -2.16 30.46 -6.11
C ARG A 332 -2.52 28.98 -5.84
N PRO A 333 -3.57 28.68 -5.05
CA PRO A 333 -4.03 27.31 -4.86
C PRO A 333 -4.58 26.66 -6.14
N PHE A 334 -4.40 25.35 -6.28
CA PHE A 334 -4.91 24.61 -7.45
C PHE A 334 -6.40 24.26 -7.36
N ALA A 335 -6.89 23.99 -6.15
CA ALA A 335 -8.29 23.69 -5.87
C ALA A 335 -8.66 24.20 -4.47
N TYR A 336 -9.97 24.28 -4.20
CA TYR A 336 -10.45 24.45 -2.82
C TYR A 336 -10.19 23.20 -1.99
N VAL A 337 -10.16 23.38 -0.68
CA VAL A 337 -9.99 22.29 0.28
C VAL A 337 -11.16 22.21 1.26
N ASP A 338 -11.57 20.99 1.58
CA ASP A 338 -12.40 20.71 2.75
C ASP A 338 -11.49 20.30 3.90
N HIS A 339 -11.57 21.01 5.03
CA HIS A 339 -10.87 20.60 6.24
C HIS A 339 -11.83 19.83 7.14
N LEU A 340 -11.45 18.62 7.54
CA LEU A 340 -12.27 17.72 8.35
C LEU A 340 -11.55 17.47 9.67
N ARG A 341 -12.12 17.97 10.76
CA ARG A 341 -11.59 17.74 12.12
C ARG A 341 -11.92 16.32 12.55
N VAL A 342 -10.93 15.43 12.50
CA VAL A 342 -11.02 14.01 12.89
C VAL A 342 -10.30 13.69 14.19
N LEU A 343 -9.54 14.66 14.73
CA LEU A 343 -8.91 14.58 16.04
C LEU A 343 -9.33 15.82 16.84
N ASP A 344 -9.78 15.59 18.06
CA ASP A 344 -10.33 16.62 18.93
C ASP A 344 -9.83 16.44 20.37
N LYS A 345 -10.31 17.28 21.29
CA LYS A 345 -9.84 17.29 22.68
C LYS A 345 -10.22 16.05 23.48
N ASP A 346 -11.25 15.31 23.08
CA ASP A 346 -11.66 14.10 23.81
C ASP A 346 -10.59 13.01 23.74
N ALA A 347 -9.64 13.12 22.79
CA ALA A 347 -8.44 12.29 22.73
C ALA A 347 -7.65 12.26 24.05
N ASP A 348 -7.64 13.35 24.81
CA ASP A 348 -7.01 13.40 26.14
C ASP A 348 -7.70 12.48 27.17
N THR A 349 -9.00 12.25 27.00
CA THR A 349 -9.83 11.45 27.91
C THR A 349 -9.94 9.98 27.49
N GLU A 350 -9.60 9.70 26.24
CA GLU A 350 -9.69 8.37 25.64
C GLU A 350 -8.36 7.63 25.66
N ASP A 351 -7.22 8.28 25.95
CA ASP A 351 -5.85 7.70 25.95
C ASP A 351 -5.79 6.27 26.53
N PRO A 352 -5.46 5.23 25.72
CA PRO A 352 -4.96 5.25 24.34
C PRO A 352 -6.00 4.90 23.24
N LEU A 353 -7.31 4.90 23.54
CA LEU A 353 -8.39 4.49 22.63
C LEU A 353 -8.79 5.54 21.59
N GLU A 354 -8.25 6.76 21.65
CA GLU A 354 -8.53 7.87 20.74
C GLU A 354 -8.25 7.52 19.27
N LEU A 355 -7.29 6.60 19.02
CA LEU A 355 -6.97 6.16 17.66
C LEU A 355 -8.12 5.38 17.01
N TYR A 356 -8.97 4.69 17.77
CA TYR A 356 -10.10 3.94 17.22
C TYR A 356 -11.23 4.90 16.85
N ARG A 357 -11.52 5.89 17.69
CA ARG A 357 -12.46 6.97 17.36
C ARG A 357 -12.00 7.75 16.14
N THR A 358 -10.72 8.13 16.09
CA THR A 358 -10.12 8.82 14.94
C THR A 358 -10.21 7.97 13.67
N LEU A 359 -9.92 6.66 13.75
CA LEU A 359 -10.08 5.74 12.61
C LEU A 359 -11.54 5.66 12.14
N GLY A 360 -12.50 5.68 13.06
CA GLY A 360 -13.94 5.70 12.74
C GLY A 360 -14.35 6.92 11.93
N PHE A 361 -13.81 8.10 12.27
CA PHE A 361 -14.03 9.31 11.46
C PHE A 361 -13.34 9.21 10.09
N VAL A 362 -12.13 8.66 10.01
CA VAL A 362 -11.44 8.43 8.73
C VAL A 362 -12.24 7.46 7.84
N GLU A 363 -12.73 6.36 8.39
CA GLU A 363 -13.59 5.39 7.73
C GLU A 363 -14.89 6.06 7.22
N GLN A 364 -15.57 6.85 8.06
CA GLN A 364 -16.78 7.58 7.67
C GLN A 364 -16.52 8.49 6.45
N VAL A 365 -15.37 9.16 6.40
CA VAL A 365 -15.01 10.02 5.25
C VAL A 365 -14.74 9.18 4.00
N LEU A 366 -14.00 8.09 4.10
CA LEU A 366 -13.71 7.21 2.97
C LEU A 366 -14.99 6.55 2.41
N LEU A 367 -15.87 6.06 3.29
CA LEU A 367 -17.17 5.48 2.92
C LEU A 367 -18.09 6.48 2.21
N SER A 368 -17.94 7.78 2.48
CA SER A 368 -18.72 8.82 1.80
C SER A 368 -18.45 8.89 0.29
N ARG A 369 -17.27 8.42 -0.15
CA ARG A 369 -16.80 8.46 -1.56
C ARG A 369 -16.87 9.86 -2.19
N GLN A 370 -16.84 10.92 -1.38
CA GLN A 370 -17.00 12.30 -1.85
C GLN A 370 -15.72 12.92 -2.42
N TYR A 371 -14.56 12.38 -2.07
CA TYR A 371 -13.25 12.99 -2.32
C TYR A 371 -12.40 12.16 -3.26
N GLN A 372 -11.85 12.79 -4.30
CA GLN A 372 -10.87 12.13 -5.18
C GLN A 372 -9.45 12.21 -4.62
N PHE A 373 -9.20 13.15 -3.69
CA PHE A 373 -7.90 13.39 -3.09
C PHE A 373 -8.04 13.62 -1.58
N ILE A 374 -7.26 12.90 -0.79
CA ILE A 374 -7.29 13.00 0.68
C ILE A 374 -5.85 13.06 1.20
N ASN A 375 -5.59 13.91 2.20
CA ASN A 375 -4.35 13.82 2.99
C ASN A 375 -4.67 13.34 4.40
N LEU A 376 -3.83 12.43 4.91
CA LEU A 376 -3.79 12.04 6.31
C LEU A 376 -2.37 12.21 6.85
N SER A 377 -2.21 13.20 7.74
CA SER A 377 -0.95 13.46 8.47
C SER A 377 -0.99 12.95 9.91
N LEU A 378 -1.92 12.01 10.21
CA LEU A 378 -2.15 11.40 11.52
C LEU A 378 -2.03 9.88 11.42
N GLY A 379 -1.89 9.20 12.55
CA GLY A 379 -1.90 7.73 12.63
C GLY A 379 -1.16 7.23 13.87
N PRO A 380 -1.14 5.91 14.10
CA PRO A 380 -0.43 5.31 15.24
C PRO A 380 1.08 5.59 15.23
N ASP A 381 1.65 5.84 16.40
CA ASP A 381 3.10 5.97 16.62
C ASP A 381 3.74 4.58 16.75
N LEU A 382 3.60 3.81 15.67
CA LEU A 382 3.97 2.40 15.63
C LEU A 382 4.66 2.10 14.30
N PRO A 383 5.96 1.78 14.31
CA PRO A 383 6.64 1.19 13.16
C PRO A 383 5.92 -0.08 12.71
N ILE A 384 5.88 -0.31 11.41
CA ILE A 384 5.20 -1.49 10.85
C ILE A 384 5.93 -2.79 11.23
N GLU A 385 5.18 -3.87 11.29
CA GLU A 385 5.68 -5.25 11.45
C GLU A 385 5.31 -6.08 10.23
N ASP A 386 6.03 -7.16 9.94
CA ASP A 386 5.83 -7.96 8.72
C ASP A 386 4.86 -9.14 8.90
N THR A 387 4.51 -9.50 10.14
CA THR A 387 3.71 -10.69 10.45
C THR A 387 2.21 -10.43 10.38
N ASP A 388 1.76 -9.30 10.93
CA ASP A 388 0.36 -8.97 11.08
C ASP A 388 0.07 -7.54 10.62
N VAL A 389 -1.13 -7.35 10.09
CA VAL A 389 -1.57 -6.06 9.55
C VAL A 389 -2.31 -5.28 10.62
N HIS A 390 -1.97 -4.00 10.79
CA HIS A 390 -2.65 -3.14 11.74
C HIS A 390 -4.07 -2.78 11.31
N ALA A 391 -4.97 -2.56 12.26
CA ALA A 391 -6.38 -2.22 11.99
C ALA A 391 -6.51 -1.01 11.05
N TRP A 392 -5.81 0.09 11.38
CA TRP A 392 -5.71 1.29 10.53
C TRP A 392 -5.32 0.99 9.08
N THR A 393 -4.26 0.21 8.86
CA THR A 393 -3.84 -0.15 7.50
C THR A 393 -4.92 -1.00 6.83
N SER A 394 -5.44 -2.01 7.51
CA SER A 394 -6.46 -2.92 6.97
C SER A 394 -7.71 -2.18 6.50
N VAL A 395 -8.25 -1.28 7.33
CA VAL A 395 -9.49 -0.53 7.04
C VAL A 395 -9.27 0.48 5.91
N ILE A 396 -8.20 1.28 5.99
CA ILE A 396 -7.95 2.32 4.98
C ILE A 396 -7.66 1.70 3.61
N ASP A 397 -6.85 0.65 3.57
CA ASP A 397 -6.41 0.05 2.30
C ASP A 397 -7.54 -0.69 1.58
N ASP A 398 -8.46 -1.32 2.33
CA ASP A 398 -9.68 -1.94 1.79
C ASP A 398 -10.58 -0.88 1.14
N LEU A 399 -10.81 0.25 1.82
CA LEU A 399 -11.64 1.35 1.32
C LEU A 399 -11.04 2.11 0.13
N LEU A 400 -9.72 2.01 -0.07
CA LEU A 400 -9.00 2.60 -1.22
C LEU A 400 -8.80 1.63 -2.39
N SER A 401 -9.26 0.38 -2.26
CA SER A 401 -8.94 -0.70 -3.21
C SER A 401 -9.52 -0.53 -4.62
N ASP A 402 -10.50 0.36 -4.81
CA ASP A 402 -11.08 0.67 -6.12
C ASP A 402 -10.24 1.65 -6.97
N GLY A 403 -9.32 2.39 -6.34
CA GLY A 403 -8.44 3.37 -6.99
C GLY A 403 -9.12 4.70 -7.37
N ASP A 404 -10.32 4.98 -6.88
CA ASP A 404 -11.07 6.22 -7.16
C ASP A 404 -10.67 7.40 -6.27
N THR A 405 -9.95 7.12 -5.19
CA THR A 405 -9.39 8.13 -4.29
C THR A 405 -7.87 7.97 -4.18
N LEU A 406 -7.13 9.05 -4.43
CA LEU A 406 -5.70 9.13 -4.11
C LEU A 406 -5.54 9.69 -2.69
N MET A 407 -5.08 8.86 -1.78
CA MET A 407 -4.78 9.28 -0.40
C MET A 407 -3.27 9.39 -0.18
N THR A 408 -2.78 10.53 0.31
CA THR A 408 -1.40 10.69 0.79
C THR A 408 -1.31 10.48 2.30
N VAL A 409 -0.31 9.73 2.74
CA VAL A 409 -0.08 9.39 4.15
C VAL A 409 1.37 9.75 4.54
N ALA A 410 1.53 10.52 5.61
CA ALA A 410 2.85 10.82 6.17
C ALA A 410 3.49 9.57 6.80
N ILE A 411 4.75 9.27 6.43
CA ILE A 411 5.41 8.01 6.81
C ILE A 411 5.91 7.92 8.26
N GLY A 412 5.93 9.03 9.00
CA GLY A 412 6.49 9.09 10.35
C GLY A 412 7.79 9.89 10.43
N ASN A 413 8.07 10.38 11.64
CA ASN A 413 9.22 11.25 11.96
C ASN A 413 10.26 10.56 12.87
N ASN A 414 10.28 9.23 12.86
CA ASN A 414 11.13 8.34 13.66
C ASN A 414 12.43 7.90 12.95
N GLY A 415 12.81 8.51 11.83
CA GLY A 415 13.94 8.09 10.99
C GLY A 415 15.34 8.18 11.62
N GLN A 416 15.45 8.81 12.80
CA GLN A 416 16.68 8.86 13.61
C GLN A 416 16.74 7.76 14.69
N MET A 417 15.65 7.01 14.88
CA MET A 417 15.64 5.87 15.79
C MET A 417 16.52 4.74 15.25
N ASP A 418 16.73 3.71 16.08
CA ASP A 418 17.58 2.59 15.70
C ASP A 418 17.00 1.82 14.49
N ARG A 419 17.80 1.71 13.43
CA ARG A 419 17.40 1.02 12.19
C ARG A 419 17.42 -0.51 12.36
N ALA A 420 18.34 -1.04 13.15
CA ALA A 420 18.53 -2.50 13.27
C ALA A 420 17.35 -3.17 13.99
N SER A 421 16.78 -2.51 14.99
CA SER A 421 15.55 -2.92 15.67
C SER A 421 14.26 -2.66 14.89
N GLY A 422 14.33 -1.99 13.73
CA GLY A 422 13.15 -1.61 12.94
C GLY A 422 12.44 -0.35 13.46
N ASN A 423 12.92 0.29 14.53
CA ASN A 423 12.29 1.48 15.12
C ASN A 423 12.32 2.71 14.22
N ALA A 424 13.16 2.74 13.19
CA ALA A 424 13.19 3.79 12.16
C ALA A 424 12.27 3.52 10.95
N ARG A 425 11.61 2.35 10.90
CA ARG A 425 10.76 1.97 9.77
C ARG A 425 9.54 2.89 9.66
N VAL A 426 9.00 2.97 8.46
CA VAL A 426 7.71 3.61 8.17
C VAL A 426 6.64 3.18 9.17
N GLN A 427 5.77 4.11 9.57
CA GLN A 427 4.77 3.91 10.60
C GLN A 427 3.38 3.64 10.01
N VAL A 428 2.51 2.98 10.76
CA VAL A 428 1.11 2.75 10.38
C VAL A 428 0.38 4.09 10.14
N PRO A 429 -0.48 4.23 9.11
CA PRO A 429 -0.84 3.27 8.06
C PRO A 429 -0.08 3.50 6.74
N SER A 430 1.14 4.03 6.77
CA SER A 430 1.85 4.38 5.54
C SER A 430 2.31 3.17 4.71
N ASP A 431 2.14 1.97 5.25
CA ASP A 431 2.31 0.67 4.60
C ASP A 431 1.12 0.23 3.73
N CYS A 432 0.02 0.98 3.65
CA CYS A 432 -1.05 0.74 2.67
C CYS A 432 -0.48 0.59 1.24
N VAL A 433 -0.99 -0.37 0.47
CA VAL A 433 -0.57 -0.59 -0.92
C VAL A 433 -1.35 0.27 -1.92
N ASN A 434 -2.56 0.70 -1.55
CA ASN A 434 -3.45 1.53 -2.37
C ASN A 434 -3.26 3.03 -2.10
N ALA A 435 -2.77 3.41 -0.91
CA ALA A 435 -2.38 4.80 -0.60
C ALA A 435 -1.01 5.19 -1.21
N LEU A 436 -0.60 6.43 -0.96
CA LEU A 436 0.70 6.98 -1.35
C LEU A 436 1.45 7.49 -0.11
N ALA A 437 2.50 6.77 0.28
CA ALA A 437 3.31 7.05 1.45
C ALA A 437 4.37 8.11 1.14
N VAL A 438 4.34 9.23 1.86
CA VAL A 438 5.17 10.41 1.56
C VAL A 438 6.23 10.65 2.62
N GLY A 439 7.49 10.58 2.21
CA GLY A 439 8.64 10.96 3.02
C GLY A 439 9.08 12.42 2.81
N ALA A 440 9.91 12.91 3.72
CA ALA A 440 10.39 14.30 3.69
C ALA A 440 11.81 14.39 3.11
N ALA A 441 11.96 15.17 2.05
CA ALA A 441 13.24 15.65 1.55
C ALA A 441 13.67 16.91 2.31
N ASN A 442 14.97 17.09 2.43
CA ASN A 442 15.56 18.21 3.17
C ASN A 442 15.61 19.51 2.35
N ASP A 443 15.41 19.48 1.03
CA ASP A 443 15.55 20.67 0.18
C ASP A 443 14.61 20.62 -1.04
N THR A 444 14.34 21.78 -1.65
CA THR A 444 13.60 21.95 -2.91
C THR A 444 14.50 21.89 -4.15
N GLU A 445 15.81 22.10 -3.99
CA GLU A 445 16.79 22.10 -5.07
C GLU A 445 17.00 20.71 -5.73
N ALA A 446 17.72 20.71 -6.86
CA ALA A 446 18.10 19.49 -7.58
C ALA A 446 19.00 18.57 -6.74
N THR A 447 19.83 19.16 -5.88
CA THR A 447 20.61 18.42 -4.88
C THR A 447 19.83 18.38 -3.58
N TRP A 448 19.28 17.21 -3.26
CA TRP A 448 18.48 16.98 -2.07
C TRP A 448 18.87 15.65 -1.43
N ALA A 449 18.45 15.41 -0.19
CA ALA A 449 18.57 14.16 0.53
C ALA A 449 17.32 13.90 1.39
N ARG A 450 17.18 12.68 1.92
CA ARG A 450 16.17 12.38 2.94
C ARG A 450 16.42 13.27 4.16
N ALA A 451 15.37 13.91 4.68
CA ALA A 451 15.45 14.61 5.95
C ALA A 451 15.71 13.61 7.09
N PRO A 452 16.63 13.87 8.04
CA PRO A 452 17.05 12.86 9.01
C PRO A 452 15.91 12.22 9.81
N TYR A 453 14.89 13.01 10.18
CA TYR A 453 13.70 12.56 10.90
C TYR A 453 12.76 11.69 10.06
N SER A 454 12.77 11.78 8.73
CA SER A 454 11.82 11.04 7.88
C SER A 454 12.02 9.53 8.05
N ALA A 455 10.98 8.77 8.37
CA ALA A 455 11.06 7.32 8.47
C ALA A 455 11.66 6.66 7.20
N VAL A 456 12.13 5.43 7.31
CA VAL A 456 12.73 4.68 6.19
C VAL A 456 11.96 3.40 5.90
N GLY A 457 12.11 2.85 4.70
CA GLY A 457 11.63 1.53 4.35
C GLY A 457 12.49 0.40 4.93
N PRO A 458 12.23 -0.86 4.52
CA PRO A 458 11.18 -1.23 3.56
C PRO A 458 9.78 -1.22 4.19
N GLY A 459 8.76 -1.13 3.32
CA GLY A 459 7.38 -1.49 3.65
C GLY A 459 7.21 -3.00 3.86
N ARG A 460 5.98 -3.46 4.06
CA ARG A 460 5.66 -4.90 4.05
C ARG A 460 5.68 -5.45 2.63
N SER A 461 5.78 -6.77 2.49
CA SER A 461 5.61 -7.43 1.19
C SER A 461 4.20 -8.00 1.08
N PRO A 462 3.42 -7.67 0.02
CA PRO A 462 3.70 -6.69 -1.02
C PRO A 462 3.57 -5.22 -0.54
N GLY A 463 4.18 -4.27 -1.26
CA GLY A 463 4.27 -2.85 -0.85
C GLY A 463 5.64 -2.45 -0.32
N VAL A 464 6.70 -3.11 -0.79
CA VAL A 464 8.04 -3.08 -0.19
C VAL A 464 8.71 -1.71 -0.32
N ILE A 465 8.47 -1.01 -1.43
CA ILE A 465 9.09 0.30 -1.68
C ILE A 465 8.34 1.36 -0.88
N LYS A 466 8.90 1.71 0.29
CA LYS A 466 8.44 2.80 1.15
C LYS A 466 9.63 3.69 1.58
N PRO A 467 9.46 5.02 1.72
CA PRO A 467 8.32 5.79 1.23
C PRO A 467 8.03 5.52 -0.26
N ASP A 468 6.82 5.76 -0.74
CA ASP A 468 6.57 5.66 -2.18
C ASP A 468 7.31 6.80 -2.89
N LEU A 469 7.19 8.02 -2.34
CA LEU A 469 7.73 9.25 -2.91
C LEU A 469 8.24 10.20 -1.82
N MET A 470 9.13 11.09 -2.23
CA MET A 470 9.64 12.18 -1.40
C MET A 470 9.09 13.53 -1.88
N ALA A 471 8.80 14.42 -0.93
CA ALA A 471 8.55 15.83 -1.17
C ALA A 471 9.28 16.66 -0.12
N PHE A 472 9.55 17.93 -0.40
CA PHE A 472 10.18 18.80 0.60
C PHE A 472 9.33 18.87 1.88
N GLY A 473 9.96 18.58 3.03
CA GLY A 473 9.31 18.61 4.34
C GLY A 473 10.00 19.53 5.35
N GLY A 474 11.02 20.27 4.92
CA GLY A 474 11.81 21.14 5.79
C GLY A 474 13.00 20.46 6.47
N ASN A 475 14.01 21.26 6.80
CA ASN A 475 15.18 20.89 7.61
C ASN A 475 15.62 22.09 8.47
N ALA A 476 16.58 21.90 9.39
CA ALA A 476 17.02 22.96 10.32
C ALA A 476 17.60 24.23 9.65
N GLY A 477 18.15 24.13 8.44
CA GLY A 477 18.67 25.25 7.64
C GLY A 477 17.72 25.75 6.54
N ASN A 478 16.66 24.99 6.21
CA ASN A 478 15.67 25.33 5.20
C ASN A 478 14.30 24.84 5.67
N TYR A 479 13.60 25.67 6.45
CA TYR A 479 12.32 25.31 7.04
C TYR A 479 11.18 25.30 6.03
N PHE A 480 10.21 24.43 6.27
CA PHE A 480 8.92 24.48 5.59
C PHE A 480 8.06 25.54 6.29
N HIS A 481 7.97 26.74 5.72
CA HIS A 481 7.17 27.81 6.31
C HIS A 481 5.69 27.67 5.91
N VAL A 482 4.82 27.71 6.90
CA VAL A 482 3.35 27.62 6.77
C VAL A 482 2.68 28.80 7.44
N LEU A 483 1.39 29.01 7.19
CA LEU A 483 0.62 30.04 7.89
C LEU A 483 0.45 29.73 9.38
N SER A 484 0.67 30.76 10.20
CA SER A 484 0.36 30.76 11.63
C SER A 484 -1.10 31.19 11.87
N PRO A 485 -1.69 30.82 13.03
CA PRO A 485 -2.98 31.35 13.45
C PRO A 485 -3.01 32.89 13.49
N GLY A 486 -4.15 33.47 13.12
CA GLY A 486 -4.37 34.92 13.15
C GLY A 486 -5.04 35.46 11.89
N LYS A 487 -5.50 36.72 11.96
CA LYS A 487 -6.12 37.43 10.82
C LYS A 487 -5.11 37.92 9.79
N LYS A 488 -3.89 38.24 10.21
CA LYS A 488 -2.81 38.66 9.32
C LYS A 488 -2.02 37.43 8.89
N ALA A 489 -1.59 37.40 7.63
CA ALA A 489 -0.75 36.33 7.12
C ALA A 489 0.65 36.42 7.75
N ALA A 490 0.86 35.59 8.77
CA ALA A 490 2.14 35.38 9.43
C ALA A 490 2.61 33.94 9.17
N LEU A 491 3.91 33.73 9.21
CA LEU A 491 4.53 32.44 8.96
C LEU A 491 5.10 31.81 10.23
N SER A 492 5.01 30.48 10.29
CA SER A 492 5.66 29.64 11.30
C SER A 492 6.61 28.66 10.59
N PRO A 493 7.88 28.54 11.04
CA PRO A 493 8.80 27.56 10.50
C PRO A 493 8.44 26.16 11.01
N GLN A 494 8.31 25.21 10.09
CA GLN A 494 7.99 23.82 10.40
C GLN A 494 8.96 22.84 9.73
N LEU A 495 8.99 21.61 10.25
CA LEU A 495 9.64 20.46 9.61
C LEU A 495 8.87 19.19 9.97
N GLY A 496 8.73 18.26 9.03
CA GLY A 496 8.01 17.01 9.26
C GLY A 496 7.40 16.40 8.01
N THR A 497 7.20 15.09 8.05
CA THR A 497 6.48 14.36 7.00
C THR A 497 5.01 14.78 6.90
N SER A 498 4.44 15.32 7.99
CA SER A 498 3.10 15.93 8.03
C SER A 498 2.92 17.11 7.08
N PHE A 499 4.01 17.76 6.63
CA PHE A 499 4.00 18.86 5.66
C PHE A 499 4.42 18.41 4.26
N ALA A 500 5.34 17.43 4.17
CA ALA A 500 5.71 16.82 2.89
C ALA A 500 4.51 16.11 2.23
N SER A 501 3.70 15.39 3.01
CA SER A 501 2.51 14.66 2.53
C SER A 501 1.48 15.55 1.82
N PRO A 502 0.92 16.61 2.45
CA PRO A 502 -0.01 17.53 1.78
C PRO A 502 0.66 18.32 0.65
N TYR A 503 1.98 18.58 0.73
CA TYR A 503 2.71 19.24 -0.36
C TYR A 503 2.84 18.34 -1.60
N LEU A 504 3.01 17.03 -1.42
CA LEU A 504 2.93 16.09 -2.54
C LEU A 504 1.51 15.98 -3.09
N LEU A 505 0.49 15.94 -2.21
CA LEU A 505 -0.92 15.94 -2.64
C LEU A 505 -1.26 17.17 -3.47
N ARG A 506 -0.71 18.34 -3.11
CA ARG A 506 -0.81 19.58 -3.89
C ARG A 506 -0.39 19.37 -5.34
N SER A 507 0.71 18.65 -5.59
CA SER A 507 1.17 18.36 -6.95
C SER A 507 0.19 17.45 -7.71
N ALA A 508 -0.36 16.43 -7.04
CA ALA A 508 -1.38 15.56 -7.62
C ALA A 508 -2.64 16.33 -8.04
N VAL A 509 -3.13 17.19 -7.13
CA VAL A 509 -4.29 18.05 -7.38
C VAL A 509 -3.99 19.09 -8.46
N GLY A 510 -2.78 19.65 -8.50
CA GLY A 510 -2.36 20.56 -9.58
C GLY A 510 -2.44 19.91 -10.96
N ILE A 511 -1.99 18.66 -11.10
CA ILE A 511 -2.13 17.89 -12.34
C ILE A 511 -3.62 17.74 -12.72
N ARG A 512 -4.47 17.35 -11.75
CA ARG A 512 -5.92 17.19 -11.97
C ARG A 512 -6.61 18.51 -12.33
N SER A 513 -6.27 19.61 -11.66
CA SER A 513 -6.84 20.95 -11.90
C SER A 513 -6.44 21.49 -13.27
N ILE A 514 -5.23 21.18 -13.75
CA ILE A 514 -4.75 21.65 -15.05
C ILE A 514 -5.30 20.79 -16.19
N LEU A 515 -5.14 19.47 -16.11
CA LEU A 515 -5.46 18.54 -17.21
C LEU A 515 -6.89 17.99 -17.18
N GLY A 516 -7.63 18.27 -16.10
CA GLY A 516 -9.03 17.92 -15.98
C GLY A 516 -9.30 16.45 -15.68
N ALA A 517 -10.55 16.05 -15.91
CA ALA A 517 -11.07 14.77 -15.45
C ALA A 517 -10.59 13.54 -16.23
N GLU A 518 -9.94 13.75 -17.37
CA GLU A 518 -9.44 12.68 -18.24
C GLU A 518 -8.39 11.80 -17.55
N LEU A 519 -7.62 12.33 -16.59
CA LEU A 519 -6.63 11.57 -15.84
C LEU A 519 -7.22 11.06 -14.52
N SER A 520 -7.40 9.74 -14.41
CA SER A 520 -7.82 9.13 -13.15
C SER A 520 -6.83 9.43 -11.99
N PRO A 521 -7.28 9.41 -10.71
CA PRO A 521 -6.37 9.53 -9.57
C PRO A 521 -5.21 8.52 -9.60
N LEU A 522 -5.50 7.29 -10.06
CA LEU A 522 -4.50 6.25 -10.28
C LEU A 522 -3.49 6.61 -11.40
N ALA A 523 -3.94 7.22 -12.50
CA ALA A 523 -3.03 7.73 -13.53
C ALA A 523 -2.15 8.87 -13.02
N ILE A 524 -2.68 9.71 -12.13
CA ILE A 524 -1.90 10.76 -11.46
C ILE A 524 -0.86 10.15 -10.51
N LYS A 525 -1.21 9.12 -9.72
CA LYS A 525 -0.23 8.32 -8.94
C LYS A 525 0.89 7.82 -9.84
N ALA A 526 0.54 7.21 -10.97
CA ALA A 526 1.51 6.67 -11.92
C ALA A 526 2.39 7.78 -12.52
N LEU A 527 1.85 8.96 -12.83
CA LEU A 527 2.62 10.11 -13.33
C LEU A 527 3.60 10.65 -12.30
N LEU A 528 3.21 10.75 -11.02
CA LEU A 528 4.09 11.22 -9.95
C LEU A 528 5.26 10.25 -9.73
N VAL A 529 4.98 8.94 -9.67
CA VAL A 529 6.02 7.90 -9.64
C VAL A 529 6.88 7.93 -10.90
N HIS A 530 6.28 8.17 -12.06
CA HIS A 530 6.99 8.28 -13.31
C HIS A 530 7.88 9.52 -13.38
N ALA A 531 7.55 10.61 -12.71
CA ALA A 531 8.33 11.84 -12.69
C ALA A 531 9.40 11.86 -11.60
N ALA A 532 9.26 11.02 -10.58
CA ALA A 532 10.18 10.97 -9.46
C ALA A 532 11.64 10.71 -9.90
N ASP A 533 12.56 11.37 -9.22
CA ASP A 533 14.00 11.19 -9.36
C ASP A 533 14.59 10.77 -8.02
N ALA A 534 15.19 9.58 -7.97
CA ALA A 534 15.86 9.04 -6.79
C ALA A 534 17.32 9.54 -6.65
N ALA A 535 17.83 10.25 -7.67
CA ALA A 535 19.25 10.59 -7.80
C ALA A 535 20.12 9.32 -7.60
N THR A 536 21.04 9.36 -6.65
CA THR A 536 21.90 8.22 -6.28
C THR A 536 21.56 7.65 -4.89
N HIS A 537 20.41 8.01 -4.33
CA HIS A 537 20.02 7.62 -2.97
C HIS A 537 19.54 6.17 -2.92
N ASP A 538 19.63 5.58 -1.72
CA ASP A 538 19.06 4.26 -1.45
C ASP A 538 17.53 4.33 -1.53
N LYS A 539 16.94 3.38 -2.25
CA LYS A 539 15.47 3.25 -2.35
C LYS A 539 14.80 2.99 -1.01
N LEU A 540 15.49 2.37 -0.05
CA LEU A 540 14.96 2.21 1.31
C LEU A 540 14.82 3.57 2.00
N GLU A 541 15.58 4.58 1.60
CA GLU A 541 15.48 5.92 2.17
C GLU A 541 14.52 6.82 1.40
N VAL A 542 14.43 6.67 0.08
CA VAL A 542 13.73 7.65 -0.78
C VAL A 542 12.65 7.06 -1.70
N GLY A 543 12.41 5.76 -1.67
CA GLY A 543 11.40 5.14 -2.51
C GLY A 543 11.70 5.20 -4.00
N TRP A 544 10.72 5.68 -4.77
CA TRP A 544 10.89 6.01 -6.18
C TRP A 544 11.57 7.36 -6.42
N GLY A 545 11.81 8.15 -5.36
CA GLY A 545 12.53 9.41 -5.40
C GLY A 545 11.65 10.62 -5.10
N LYS A 546 12.24 11.81 -5.28
CA LYS A 546 11.58 13.09 -5.06
C LYS A 546 10.80 13.52 -6.28
N VAL A 547 9.57 14.00 -6.07
CA VAL A 547 8.73 14.57 -7.13
C VAL A 547 9.29 15.94 -7.54
N PRO A 548 9.36 16.27 -8.84
CA PRO A 548 9.79 17.59 -9.30
C PRO A 548 8.91 18.74 -8.76
N GLU A 549 9.53 19.86 -8.40
CA GLU A 549 8.82 21.05 -7.89
C GLU A 549 7.96 21.73 -8.98
N ASP A 550 8.46 21.77 -10.23
CA ASP A 550 7.71 22.35 -11.34
C ASP A 550 6.78 21.33 -12.00
N LEU A 551 5.47 21.49 -11.80
CA LEU A 551 4.44 20.63 -12.41
C LEU A 551 4.57 20.53 -13.93
N MET A 552 5.03 21.58 -14.61
CA MET A 552 5.17 21.55 -16.07
C MET A 552 6.16 20.49 -16.53
N SER A 553 7.18 20.15 -15.73
CA SER A 553 8.10 19.06 -16.03
C SER A 553 7.43 17.68 -16.05
N ILE A 554 6.31 17.54 -15.33
CA ILE A 554 5.52 16.31 -15.22
C ILE A 554 4.52 16.21 -16.38
N ILE A 555 3.81 17.30 -16.68
CA ILE A 555 2.68 17.31 -17.62
C ILE A 555 3.03 17.72 -19.05
N THR A 556 4.27 18.14 -19.31
CA THR A 556 4.74 18.47 -20.66
C THR A 556 5.90 17.60 -21.12
N CYS A 557 6.08 17.55 -22.45
CA CYS A 557 7.13 16.82 -23.13
C CYS A 557 8.07 17.81 -23.83
N PRO A 558 9.38 17.85 -23.50
CA PRO A 558 10.35 18.61 -24.28
C PRO A 558 10.60 17.96 -25.66
N GLU A 559 11.41 18.62 -26.50
CA GLU A 559 11.83 18.07 -27.79
C GLU A 559 12.47 16.69 -27.64
N GLY A 560 12.16 15.79 -28.57
CA GLY A 560 12.64 14.42 -28.54
C GLY A 560 12.00 13.54 -27.45
N VAL A 561 10.98 14.02 -26.74
CA VAL A 561 10.28 13.25 -25.70
C VAL A 561 8.80 13.09 -26.07
N ALA A 562 8.29 11.88 -25.89
CA ALA A 562 6.86 11.60 -25.97
C ALA A 562 6.43 10.77 -24.77
N ARG A 563 5.42 11.25 -24.04
CA ARG A 563 4.84 10.59 -22.86
C ARG A 563 3.39 10.23 -23.13
N VAL A 564 3.08 8.95 -23.08
CA VAL A 564 1.77 8.39 -23.39
C VAL A 564 1.14 7.81 -22.13
N VAL A 565 -0.12 8.17 -21.89
CA VAL A 565 -0.94 7.69 -20.78
C VAL A 565 -1.90 6.62 -21.27
N TYR A 566 -1.88 5.47 -20.59
CA TYR A 566 -2.81 4.37 -20.75
C TYR A 566 -3.54 4.21 -19.42
N GLN A 567 -4.85 4.04 -19.45
CA GLN A 567 -5.64 3.77 -18.25
C GLN A 567 -6.86 2.93 -18.61
N GLY A 568 -7.26 2.02 -17.73
CA GLY A 568 -8.38 1.13 -18.01
C GLY A 568 -8.57 0.05 -16.96
N GLU A 569 -9.19 -1.05 -17.35
CA GLU A 569 -9.45 -2.20 -16.49
C GLU A 569 -8.72 -3.45 -16.98
N LEU A 570 -8.23 -4.27 -16.05
CA LEU A 570 -7.71 -5.61 -16.33
C LEU A 570 -8.70 -6.66 -15.86
N LYS A 571 -8.91 -7.69 -16.70
CA LYS A 571 -9.78 -8.83 -16.39
C LYS A 571 -8.95 -10.01 -15.85
N PRO A 572 -9.39 -10.68 -14.77
CA PRO A 572 -8.65 -11.80 -14.19
C PRO A 572 -8.36 -12.91 -15.19
N GLY A 573 -7.11 -13.41 -15.17
CA GLY A 573 -6.67 -14.52 -16.02
C GLY A 573 -6.62 -14.20 -17.52
N LYS A 574 -6.92 -12.95 -17.92
CA LYS A 574 -6.79 -12.48 -19.30
C LYS A 574 -5.45 -11.77 -19.49
N TYR A 575 -5.04 -11.73 -20.75
CA TYR A 575 -3.82 -11.05 -21.17
C TYR A 575 -4.22 -9.84 -22.02
N LEU A 576 -3.77 -8.67 -21.60
CA LEU A 576 -3.93 -7.42 -22.35
C LEU A 576 -2.60 -7.07 -22.99
N ARG A 577 -2.58 -6.82 -24.30
CA ARG A 577 -1.41 -6.30 -25.00
C ARG A 577 -1.54 -4.79 -25.13
N ALA A 578 -0.56 -4.05 -24.60
CA ALA A 578 -0.45 -2.60 -24.76
C ALA A 578 0.68 -2.26 -25.74
N SER A 579 0.32 -1.71 -26.89
CA SER A 579 1.30 -1.30 -27.91
C SER A 579 1.94 0.04 -27.57
N LEU A 580 3.27 0.12 -27.69
CA LEU A 580 4.02 1.38 -27.60
C LEU A 580 4.01 2.07 -28.98
N PRO A 581 3.40 3.26 -29.13
CA PRO A 581 3.30 3.94 -30.40
C PRO A 581 4.66 4.48 -30.84
N LEU A 582 4.99 4.29 -32.11
CA LEU A 582 6.21 4.77 -32.74
C LEU A 582 5.90 5.61 -33.98
N PRO A 583 6.76 6.56 -34.38
CA PRO A 583 6.70 7.18 -35.71
C PRO A 583 6.74 6.14 -36.84
N VAL A 584 6.14 6.45 -37.99
CA VAL A 584 6.14 5.55 -39.18
C VAL A 584 7.56 5.15 -39.59
N GLY A 585 8.52 6.07 -39.49
CA GLY A 585 9.94 5.82 -39.79
C GLY A 585 10.73 5.11 -38.67
N GLY A 586 10.09 4.77 -37.55
CA GLY A 586 10.73 4.25 -36.34
C GLY A 586 11.50 5.32 -35.56
N LEU A 587 12.32 4.87 -34.60
CA LEU A 587 13.10 5.73 -33.71
C LEU A 587 14.57 5.85 -34.15
N LYS A 588 15.13 7.06 -34.05
CA LYS A 588 16.53 7.34 -34.43
C LYS A 588 17.48 7.27 -33.23
N GLY A 589 18.62 6.61 -33.41
CA GLY A 589 19.72 6.60 -32.44
C GLY A 589 19.47 5.76 -31.18
N SER A 590 20.19 6.09 -30.11
CA SER A 590 19.95 5.53 -28.78
C SER A 590 18.81 6.28 -28.11
N ILE A 591 17.91 5.54 -27.47
CA ILE A 591 16.72 6.04 -26.79
C ILE A 591 16.69 5.55 -25.33
N ARG A 592 16.02 6.30 -24.47
CA ARG A 592 15.64 5.87 -23.12
C ARG A 592 14.14 5.61 -23.10
N LEU A 593 13.77 4.39 -22.76
CA LEU A 593 12.36 3.98 -22.57
C LEU A 593 12.11 3.88 -21.07
N LYS A 594 11.20 4.70 -20.55
CA LYS A 594 10.73 4.68 -19.16
C LYS A 594 9.30 4.18 -19.13
N ALA A 595 8.96 3.27 -18.22
CA ALA A 595 7.58 2.84 -18.02
C ALA A 595 7.24 2.74 -16.53
N THR A 596 6.02 3.13 -16.19
CA THR A 596 5.47 3.05 -14.83
C THR A 596 4.07 2.48 -14.90
N PHE A 597 3.84 1.38 -14.19
CA PHE A 597 2.56 0.70 -14.11
C PHE A 597 2.07 0.80 -12.66
N CYS A 598 0.89 1.36 -12.45
CA CYS A 598 0.20 1.36 -11.16
C CYS A 598 -1.18 0.71 -11.31
N TYR A 599 -1.62 -0.01 -10.29
CA TYR A 599 -2.97 -0.55 -10.21
C TYR A 599 -3.50 -0.51 -8.78
N ALA A 600 -4.82 -0.46 -8.65
CA ALA A 600 -5.50 -0.61 -7.37
C ALA A 600 -5.80 -2.10 -7.14
N SER A 601 -5.70 -2.56 -5.90
CA SER A 601 -5.80 -3.97 -5.56
C SER A 601 -6.69 -4.17 -4.35
N PRO A 602 -7.73 -5.03 -4.43
CA PRO A 602 -8.38 -5.56 -3.24
C PRO A 602 -7.35 -6.23 -2.32
N THR A 603 -7.60 -6.20 -1.01
CA THR A 603 -6.69 -6.75 -0.01
C THR A 603 -7.36 -7.87 0.80
N ASP A 604 -6.54 -8.74 1.37
CA ASP A 604 -6.92 -9.78 2.32
C ASP A 604 -6.16 -9.54 3.64
N PRO A 605 -6.68 -8.71 4.56
CA PRO A 605 -6.00 -8.42 5.84
C PRO A 605 -5.72 -9.65 6.69
N GLN A 606 -6.57 -10.67 6.62
CA GLN A 606 -6.35 -11.96 7.27
C GLN A 606 -5.18 -12.75 6.66
N ASP A 607 -4.74 -12.42 5.44
CA ASP A 607 -3.67 -13.12 4.73
C ASP A 607 -2.47 -12.22 4.52
N ALA A 608 -1.77 -11.85 5.58
CA ALA A 608 -0.61 -10.95 5.51
C ALA A 608 0.48 -11.44 4.53
N ALA A 609 0.68 -12.76 4.41
CA ALA A 609 1.61 -13.34 3.42
C ALA A 609 1.15 -13.21 1.96
N ALA A 610 -0.16 -13.02 1.74
CA ALA A 610 -0.79 -12.90 0.45
C ALA A 610 -1.68 -11.65 0.34
N TYR A 611 -1.27 -10.57 1.01
CA TYR A 611 -2.12 -9.43 1.34
C TYR A 611 -2.83 -8.77 0.15
N THR A 612 -2.17 -8.64 -1.01
CA THR A 612 -2.82 -8.11 -2.22
C THR A 612 -3.50 -9.22 -3.03
N ARG A 613 -4.75 -9.02 -3.43
CA ARG A 613 -5.51 -9.98 -4.25
C ARG A 613 -5.15 -9.91 -5.74
N ALA A 614 -4.54 -8.82 -6.18
CA ALA A 614 -4.09 -8.66 -7.55
C ALA A 614 -2.56 -8.64 -7.71
N GLY A 615 -2.09 -9.32 -8.76
CA GLY A 615 -0.71 -9.27 -9.20
C GLY A 615 -0.57 -9.27 -10.71
N LEU A 616 0.40 -8.51 -11.22
CA LEU A 616 0.67 -8.37 -12.64
C LEU A 616 1.95 -9.07 -13.06
N GLU A 617 1.86 -9.83 -14.13
CA GLU A 617 3.01 -10.32 -14.86
C GLU A 617 3.11 -9.54 -16.17
N VAL A 618 4.12 -8.68 -16.26
CA VAL A 618 4.32 -7.77 -17.40
C VAL A 618 5.53 -8.20 -18.21
N VAL A 619 5.31 -8.48 -19.49
CA VAL A 619 6.33 -8.97 -20.42
C VAL A 619 6.54 -7.96 -21.53
N PHE A 620 7.77 -7.47 -21.68
CA PHE A 620 8.13 -6.55 -22.75
C PHE A 620 8.62 -7.31 -23.99
N ARG A 621 8.04 -7.00 -25.16
CA ARG A 621 8.49 -7.50 -26.47
C ARG A 621 8.92 -6.32 -27.33
N PRO A 622 10.23 -6.16 -27.61
CA PRO A 622 10.71 -5.00 -28.34
C PRO A 622 10.44 -5.05 -29.85
N SER A 623 10.31 -6.24 -30.42
CA SER A 623 10.19 -6.43 -31.87
C SER A 623 9.32 -7.63 -32.18
N ASP A 624 8.29 -7.46 -33.02
CA ASP A 624 7.44 -8.53 -33.54
C ASP A 624 8.13 -9.39 -34.61
N GLU A 625 9.13 -8.85 -35.30
CA GLU A 625 9.95 -9.55 -36.30
C GLU A 625 10.84 -10.68 -35.72
N LYS A 626 11.06 -10.71 -34.39
CA LYS A 626 11.95 -11.67 -33.73
C LYS A 626 11.17 -12.83 -33.13
N ILE A 627 10.73 -13.77 -33.95
CA ILE A 627 10.05 -14.99 -33.50
C ILE A 627 11.03 -16.16 -33.65
N LYS A 628 11.29 -16.88 -32.56
CA LYS A 628 12.08 -18.13 -32.61
C LYS A 628 11.28 -19.25 -33.27
N ASP A 629 11.97 -20.14 -33.98
CA ASP A 629 11.37 -21.30 -34.62
C ASP A 629 10.51 -22.11 -33.64
N GLY A 630 9.27 -22.40 -34.05
CA GLY A 630 8.30 -23.14 -33.24
C GLY A 630 7.64 -22.35 -32.10
N LYS A 631 7.88 -21.03 -31.97
CA LYS A 631 7.17 -20.17 -31.00
C LYS A 631 6.08 -19.33 -31.68
N ALA A 632 4.96 -19.16 -30.98
CA ALA A 632 3.82 -18.37 -31.46
C ALA A 632 3.95 -16.86 -31.19
N ASN A 633 4.90 -16.44 -30.37
CA ASN A 633 5.08 -15.06 -29.94
C ASN A 633 6.53 -14.62 -30.10
N ALA A 634 6.75 -13.32 -30.32
CA ALA A 634 8.06 -12.72 -30.45
C ALA A 634 8.89 -12.78 -29.16
N ASP A 635 10.21 -12.66 -29.27
CA ASP A 635 11.15 -12.73 -28.15
C ASP A 635 10.88 -11.65 -27.10
N THR A 636 11.06 -12.05 -25.83
CA THR A 636 10.83 -11.19 -24.66
C THR A 636 12.14 -10.60 -24.14
N LYS A 637 12.09 -9.41 -23.56
CA LYS A 637 13.17 -8.85 -22.74
C LYS A 637 12.65 -8.48 -21.36
N SER A 638 13.48 -8.66 -20.32
CA SER A 638 13.16 -8.12 -18.99
C SER A 638 13.06 -6.60 -19.06
N PHE A 639 12.07 -5.99 -18.40
CA PHE A 639 11.91 -4.54 -18.30
C PHE A 639 11.79 -4.10 -16.84
N PHE A 640 10.83 -4.61 -16.09
CA PHE A 640 10.68 -4.35 -14.67
C PHE A 640 11.54 -5.33 -13.86
N ASP A 641 12.79 -4.96 -13.58
CA ASP A 641 13.68 -5.74 -12.71
C ASP A 641 13.55 -5.26 -11.25
N MET A 642 12.67 -5.90 -10.46
CA MET A 642 12.64 -5.72 -9.00
C MET A 642 13.81 -6.46 -8.30
N LYS A 643 14.53 -7.32 -9.03
CA LYS A 643 15.65 -8.17 -8.56
C LYS A 643 16.81 -7.42 -7.89
N LYS A 644 16.98 -6.12 -8.14
CA LYS A 644 18.07 -5.32 -7.55
C LYS A 644 17.84 -4.91 -6.10
N TYR A 645 16.59 -5.00 -5.62
CA TYR A 645 16.16 -4.45 -4.33
C TYR A 645 15.71 -5.54 -3.36
N ALA A 646 15.98 -6.79 -3.73
CA ALA A 646 15.62 -7.98 -2.99
C ALA A 646 16.90 -8.57 -2.35
N THR A 647 16.84 -8.93 -1.06
CA THR A 647 17.80 -9.86 -0.44
C THR A 647 17.87 -11.18 -1.24
N GLU A 648 18.93 -11.98 -1.08
CA GLU A 648 19.06 -13.23 -1.83
C GLU A 648 17.88 -14.20 -1.61
N GLU A 649 17.26 -14.13 -0.43
CA GLU A 649 16.02 -14.80 -0.03
C GLU A 649 14.76 -14.26 -0.74
N GLU A 650 14.66 -12.93 -0.92
CA GLU A 650 13.54 -12.24 -1.58
C GLU A 650 13.54 -12.35 -3.11
N ARG A 651 14.64 -12.79 -3.72
CA ARG A 651 14.77 -12.97 -5.19
C ARG A 651 13.85 -14.06 -5.77
N ARG A 652 13.10 -14.81 -4.94
CA ARG A 652 12.52 -16.12 -5.30
C ARG A 652 11.05 -16.37 -5.00
N SER A 653 10.36 -15.55 -4.22
CA SER A 653 8.90 -15.54 -4.29
C SER A 653 8.49 -14.77 -5.55
N ASP A 654 7.22 -14.80 -5.94
CA ASP A 654 6.66 -13.98 -7.02
C ASP A 654 6.84 -12.43 -6.81
N MET A 655 7.83 -11.96 -6.03
CA MET A 655 8.01 -10.56 -5.61
C MET A 655 8.34 -9.63 -6.79
N GLY A 656 7.57 -8.55 -6.86
CA GLY A 656 7.34 -7.72 -8.04
C GLY A 656 5.95 -7.96 -8.64
N LYS A 657 5.52 -9.22 -8.80
CA LYS A 657 4.20 -9.53 -9.38
C LYS A 657 3.07 -8.93 -8.56
N TRP A 658 3.16 -9.03 -7.24
CA TRP A 658 2.12 -8.60 -6.30
C TRP A 658 2.25 -7.14 -5.84
N GLU A 659 3.25 -6.41 -6.35
CA GLU A 659 3.46 -4.99 -6.08
C GLU A 659 2.49 -4.14 -6.89
N THR A 660 1.80 -3.20 -6.26
CA THR A 660 0.84 -2.29 -6.93
C THR A 660 1.53 -1.24 -7.82
N VAL A 661 2.85 -1.13 -7.75
CA VAL A 661 3.67 -0.20 -8.53
C VAL A 661 4.87 -0.92 -9.17
N LEU A 662 4.97 -0.84 -10.50
CA LEU A 662 6.11 -1.32 -11.28
C LEU A 662 6.73 -0.13 -12.03
N HIS A 663 8.01 0.16 -11.80
CA HIS A 663 8.67 1.29 -12.45
C HIS A 663 10.09 0.93 -12.89
N SER A 664 10.43 1.25 -14.15
CA SER A 664 11.79 1.08 -14.67
C SER A 664 12.09 1.99 -15.87
N ALA A 665 13.38 2.18 -16.13
CA ALA A 665 13.89 2.85 -17.32
C ALA A 665 15.04 2.05 -17.93
N LYS A 666 15.06 1.89 -19.26
CA LYS A 666 16.12 1.18 -19.98
C LYS A 666 16.59 1.96 -21.21
N ASN A 667 17.91 2.02 -21.40
CA ASN A 667 18.52 2.53 -22.61
C ASN A 667 18.58 1.42 -23.66
N MET A 668 18.26 1.74 -24.91
CA MET A 668 18.32 0.81 -26.04
C MET A 668 18.49 1.52 -27.38
N ARG A 669 18.77 0.77 -28.44
CA ARG A 669 18.81 1.32 -29.81
C ARG A 669 17.41 1.40 -30.38
N GLY A 670 17.00 2.58 -30.87
CA GLY A 670 15.68 2.80 -31.47
C GLY A 670 15.38 1.85 -32.64
N SER A 671 16.40 1.49 -33.43
CA SER A 671 16.27 0.53 -34.54
C SER A 671 15.90 -0.90 -34.11
N THR A 672 16.04 -1.23 -32.82
CA THR A 672 15.65 -2.55 -32.29
C THR A 672 14.18 -2.63 -31.89
N LEU A 673 13.46 -1.51 -31.95
CA LEU A 673 12.04 -1.42 -31.64
C LEU A 673 11.20 -1.49 -32.91
N LYS A 674 10.40 -2.55 -33.05
CA LYS A 674 9.51 -2.83 -34.19
C LYS A 674 8.16 -3.29 -33.67
N ASN A 675 7.17 -2.41 -33.71
CA ASN A 675 5.87 -2.63 -33.06
C ASN A 675 6.01 -3.14 -31.60
N PRO A 676 6.78 -2.45 -30.74
CA PRO A 676 7.03 -2.90 -29.39
C PRO A 676 5.74 -2.94 -28.55
N VAL A 677 5.62 -3.94 -27.68
CA VAL A 677 4.44 -4.13 -26.83
C VAL A 677 4.80 -4.54 -25.40
N PHE A 678 3.89 -4.25 -24.48
CA PHE A 678 3.82 -4.86 -23.16
C PHE A 678 2.63 -5.82 -23.11
N ASP A 679 2.90 -7.11 -22.90
CA ASP A 679 1.86 -8.09 -22.58
C ASP A 679 1.66 -8.12 -21.07
N ILE A 680 0.44 -7.87 -20.61
CA ILE A 680 0.07 -7.72 -19.20
C ILE A 680 -0.87 -8.85 -18.83
N HIS A 681 -0.50 -9.64 -17.84
CA HIS A 681 -1.33 -10.72 -17.31
C HIS A 681 -1.76 -10.42 -15.89
N TYR A 682 -3.07 -10.27 -15.69
CA TYR A 682 -3.63 -10.08 -14.36
C TYR A 682 -3.87 -11.45 -13.69
N ASN A 683 -3.08 -11.71 -12.65
CA ASN A 683 -3.22 -12.85 -11.76
C ASN A 683 -4.03 -12.43 -10.52
N ALA A 684 -5.24 -12.96 -10.39
CA ALA A 684 -6.03 -12.81 -9.17
C ALA A 684 -5.80 -13.95 -8.19
N ARG A 685 -5.76 -13.64 -6.90
CA ARG A 685 -5.78 -14.59 -5.78
C ARG A 685 -6.78 -14.10 -4.73
N GLU A 686 -7.16 -15.01 -3.87
CA GLU A 686 -8.04 -14.77 -2.73
C GLU A 686 -7.57 -15.71 -1.63
N ALA A 687 -7.37 -15.21 -0.43
CA ALA A 687 -6.86 -15.99 0.70
C ALA A 687 -5.68 -16.93 0.34
N GLY A 688 -4.68 -16.39 -0.37
CA GLY A 688 -3.49 -17.14 -0.81
C GLY A 688 -3.70 -18.17 -1.94
N HIS A 689 -4.94 -18.51 -2.33
CA HIS A 689 -5.26 -19.50 -3.36
C HIS A 689 -5.82 -18.86 -4.64
N LYS A 690 -6.15 -19.70 -5.63
CA LYS A 690 -6.72 -19.23 -6.90
C LYS A 690 -8.14 -18.68 -6.67
N ALA A 691 -8.35 -17.41 -6.97
CA ALA A 691 -9.66 -16.77 -6.84
C ALA A 691 -10.72 -17.38 -7.77
N ASN A 692 -11.93 -17.56 -7.25
CA ASN A 692 -13.10 -18.02 -7.99
C ASN A 692 -14.01 -16.82 -8.27
N GLY A 693 -13.89 -16.21 -9.46
CA GLY A 693 -14.71 -15.06 -9.82
C GLY A 693 -14.17 -13.71 -9.33
N ALA A 694 -12.86 -13.51 -9.44
CA ALA A 694 -12.23 -12.23 -9.09
C ALA A 694 -12.80 -11.04 -9.86
N GLU A 695 -12.74 -9.87 -9.23
CA GLU A 695 -13.17 -8.62 -9.83
C GLU A 695 -12.15 -8.09 -10.84
N LYS A 696 -12.58 -7.14 -11.67
CA LYS A 696 -11.64 -6.38 -12.50
C LYS A 696 -10.89 -5.39 -11.61
N ILE A 697 -9.67 -5.06 -12.00
CA ILE A 697 -8.90 -4.00 -11.34
C ILE A 697 -8.64 -2.85 -12.29
N ARG A 698 -8.59 -1.63 -11.76
CA ARG A 698 -8.17 -0.45 -12.52
C ARG A 698 -6.65 -0.39 -12.61
N TYR A 699 -6.15 0.07 -13.75
CA TYR A 699 -4.73 0.28 -13.97
C TYR A 699 -4.44 1.62 -14.65
N ALA A 700 -3.21 2.08 -14.46
CA ALA A 700 -2.59 3.14 -15.25
C ALA A 700 -1.17 2.72 -15.66
N LEU A 701 -0.82 2.98 -16.92
CA LEU A 701 0.51 2.76 -17.47
C LEU A 701 0.98 4.05 -18.14
N ILE A 702 2.11 4.58 -17.68
CA ILE A 702 2.79 5.75 -18.27
C ILE A 702 4.02 5.25 -19.00
N ILE A 703 4.13 5.55 -20.28
CA ILE A 703 5.31 5.22 -21.09
C ILE A 703 5.92 6.52 -21.62
N THR A 704 7.20 6.74 -21.34
CA THR A 704 7.98 7.84 -21.94
C THR A 704 9.06 7.28 -22.85
N VAL A 705 9.11 7.77 -24.08
CA VAL A 705 10.22 7.57 -25.02
C VAL A 705 11.01 8.87 -25.09
N GLU A 706 12.29 8.81 -24.77
CA GLU A 706 13.24 9.92 -24.93
C GLU A 706 14.24 9.54 -26.03
N ALA A 707 14.22 10.29 -27.14
CA ALA A 707 15.07 10.10 -28.31
C ALA A 707 15.76 11.42 -28.67
N PRO A 708 16.94 11.71 -28.09
CA PRO A 708 17.63 13.00 -28.27
C PRO A 708 17.95 13.36 -29.73
N LYS A 709 18.08 12.36 -30.61
CA LYS A 709 18.34 12.54 -32.06
C LYS A 709 17.05 12.64 -32.90
N HIS A 710 15.89 12.80 -32.29
CA HIS A 710 14.58 12.80 -32.95
C HIS A 710 13.69 13.92 -32.40
N ALA A 711 14.06 15.18 -32.65
CA ALA A 711 13.42 16.36 -32.04
C ALA A 711 11.88 16.38 -32.17
N ASP A 712 11.32 16.05 -33.34
CA ASP A 712 9.87 16.06 -33.62
C ASP A 712 9.12 14.77 -33.23
N LEU A 713 9.72 13.92 -32.37
CA LEU A 713 9.17 12.62 -31.96
C LEU A 713 7.69 12.68 -31.56
N TYR A 714 7.34 13.66 -30.73
CA TYR A 714 6.00 13.85 -30.20
C TYR A 714 4.96 14.02 -31.31
N ASN A 715 5.20 14.96 -32.23
CA ASN A 715 4.24 15.26 -33.30
C ASN A 715 4.21 14.15 -34.34
N GLU A 716 5.34 13.51 -34.64
CA GLU A 716 5.36 12.37 -35.56
C GLU A 716 4.54 11.17 -35.03
N ILE A 717 4.57 10.90 -33.73
CA ILE A 717 3.68 9.90 -33.10
C ILE A 717 2.21 10.32 -33.28
N LEU A 718 1.84 11.56 -32.96
CA LEU A 718 0.46 12.02 -33.13
C LEU A 718 -0.02 11.96 -34.58
N ARG A 719 0.84 12.30 -35.56
CA ARG A 719 0.51 12.14 -36.99
C ARG A 719 0.30 10.67 -37.36
N ALA A 720 1.16 9.77 -36.88
CA ALA A 720 1.06 8.33 -37.14
C ALA A 720 -0.22 7.70 -36.55
N TYR A 721 -0.71 8.22 -35.42
CA TYR A 721 -1.88 7.72 -34.71
C TYR A 721 -3.02 8.75 -34.59
N ALA A 722 -3.18 9.63 -35.59
CA ALA A 722 -4.08 10.79 -35.52
C ALA A 722 -5.57 10.46 -35.30
N LYS A 723 -5.98 9.21 -35.57
CA LYS A 723 -7.35 8.72 -35.35
C LYS A 723 -7.58 8.15 -33.94
N THR A 724 -6.52 7.96 -33.16
CA THR A 724 -6.56 7.20 -31.91
C THR A 724 -6.01 8.00 -30.74
N LEU A 725 -4.81 8.56 -30.89
CA LEU A 725 -4.13 9.32 -29.85
C LEU A 725 -4.43 10.80 -29.97
N VAL A 726 -4.58 11.47 -28.83
CA VAL A 726 -4.81 12.91 -28.76
C VAL A 726 -3.98 13.50 -27.61
N PRO A 727 -3.47 14.73 -27.73
CA PRO A 727 -2.91 15.43 -26.58
C PRO A 727 -4.00 15.71 -25.54
N ILE A 728 -3.71 15.48 -24.27
CA ILE A 728 -4.56 15.91 -23.15
C ILE A 728 -4.40 17.42 -23.01
N GLN A 729 -5.47 18.16 -23.26
CA GLN A 729 -5.45 19.62 -23.25
C GLN A 729 -5.73 20.17 -21.84
N PRO A 730 -5.04 21.25 -21.43
CA PRO A 730 -5.41 21.97 -20.22
C PRO A 730 -6.87 22.44 -20.25
N GLN A 731 -7.58 22.27 -19.15
CA GLN A 731 -8.95 22.77 -18.97
C GLN A 731 -8.99 24.20 -18.40
N VAL A 732 -7.82 24.76 -18.09
CA VAL A 732 -7.64 26.09 -17.52
C VAL A 732 -6.58 26.85 -18.31
N SER A 733 -6.73 28.16 -18.39
CA SER A 733 -5.74 29.03 -19.02
C SER A 733 -4.47 29.05 -18.16
N LEU A 734 -3.37 28.54 -18.72
CA LEU A 734 -2.06 28.59 -18.07
C LEU A 734 -1.42 29.97 -18.34
N PRO A 735 -0.78 30.60 -17.34
CA PRO A 735 -0.05 31.84 -17.56
C PRO A 735 1.07 31.62 -18.59
N ILE A 736 1.18 32.54 -19.54
CA ILE A 736 2.21 32.50 -20.59
C ILE A 736 3.57 32.70 -19.92
N ARG A 737 4.40 31.65 -19.86
CA ARG A 737 5.81 31.79 -19.47
C ARG A 737 6.56 32.44 -20.63
N ILE A 738 6.95 33.70 -20.49
CA ILE A 738 7.94 34.33 -21.37
C ILE A 738 9.26 33.63 -21.05
N ARG A 739 9.81 32.91 -22.04
CA ARG A 739 11.11 32.22 -21.92
C ARG A 739 12.26 33.21 -21.88
#